data_AF-A0A5N8XRR7-F1
#
_entry.id   AF-A0A5N8XRR7-F1
#
_cell.length_a   1.000
_cell.length_b   1.000
_cell.length_c   1.000
_cell.angle_alpha   90.00
_cell.angle_beta   90.00
_cell.angle_gamma   90.00
#
_symmetry.space_group_name_H-M   'P 1'
#
loop_
_entity.id
_entity.type
_entity.pdbx_description
1 polymer ?
#
loop_
_entity_poly.entity_id
_entity_poly.type
_entity_poly.pdbx_seq_one_letter_code
_entity_poly.pdbx_strand_id
1 'polypeptide(L)'
;MEVIPAPTAQAGPPGNTQAPSKHRWWALAVIGLAQLMVVLDATIVNIALPSAQQDLGFDNNDRQWIVTAYSLAFGSLLLLGGRLADLFGRKTTFIVGLVGFAAASALGGAANGFTMLVVARAVQGLFGALLAPAALSLLTTTFTEAKERARAFGIFGAIAGSGAAVGLVLGGLLTEYLDWRWTLYVNDVIALPALIGAIFFIGRSVPAERPKLDVLGVVLASGGLFGIVYGFANAETHDWDNWMTWGFLAAGAVLLAVFFLWQTRAKHPVLPLRVLADRDRAGALSAMLISSVGMFGVFLFLTYYLQSTLGYSPVKNGVAFLPMVGALMVAAQLATTWLVPKLGPKIVVPVGMLLSVGGMVWLTRLGLDSSYAAHVLPPLLLLGVGLGLTMPVAMSYATLGVEAQDQGVASAAVNTTQQVGGSIGTALLNTLAASAATDYAKDHMSDPLVKANAALHSYEVAYWWSAGFFAFALIVTVLLFRGKKKANAPAEVAEETEAQVAATADAPTMADAAAMAEVPATVEAAATPVLVGAPDAGPSGAAVIRGQIRDGAGAPVPRTAVTLLDSSGRQLARATSGADGSYAVETVEHGSLVLIGSASGYQPQVVTLTLNGASVSHDLVILPSPGGLVGTVRGGTAEALPGALVVATFQRGDVAASVTTGMDGGYRIVDLVPGDYTLSVSAPGHRPAAVPVTVSAEITRSDIRLSVAATLRGTVQTQDGRALDDARVTLIDAAGNVVGTRSTSIDGSYAFTDLSSEQYTVIASGYPPVATQVTLNGTQEGVDIQLGHKEVQ
;
A
#
# COMPACT_ATOMS: atom_id res chain seq x y z
N MET A 1 -59.60 -32.02 4.71
CA MET A 1 -58.80 -30.82 5.04
C MET A 1 -57.36 -31.19 4.79
N GLU A 2 -56.82 -30.65 3.70
CA GLU A 2 -55.62 -31.10 3.00
C GLU A 2 -54.38 -30.47 3.66
N VAL A 3 -53.39 -31.29 4.02
CA VAL A 3 -52.13 -30.83 4.60
C VAL A 3 -51.18 -30.50 3.45
N ILE A 4 -50.95 -29.20 3.22
CA ILE A 4 -50.04 -28.68 2.19
C ILE A 4 -48.59 -28.97 2.62
N PRO A 5 -47.76 -29.64 1.81
CA PRO A 5 -46.35 -29.84 2.11
C PRO A 5 -45.54 -28.55 1.91
N ALA A 6 -44.58 -28.31 2.80
CA ALA A 6 -43.67 -27.16 2.77
C ALA A 6 -42.80 -27.17 1.48
N PRO A 7 -42.46 -25.99 0.92
CA PRO A 7 -41.74 -25.91 -0.34
C PRO A 7 -40.29 -26.36 -0.16
N THR A 8 -39.88 -27.31 -1.00
CA THR A 8 -38.49 -27.75 -1.18
C THR A 8 -37.64 -26.56 -1.60
N ALA A 9 -36.67 -26.19 -0.75
CA ALA A 9 -35.64 -25.22 -1.11
C ALA A 9 -34.78 -25.79 -2.22
N GLN A 10 -35.05 -25.38 -3.47
CA GLN A 10 -34.16 -25.64 -4.60
C GLN A 10 -32.84 -24.91 -4.33
N ALA A 11 -31.75 -25.67 -4.25
CA ALA A 11 -30.40 -25.13 -4.29
C ALA A 11 -30.25 -24.31 -5.59
N GLY A 12 -30.04 -23.00 -5.44
CA GLY A 12 -29.74 -22.14 -6.57
C GLY A 12 -28.48 -22.61 -7.30
N PRO A 13 -28.37 -22.34 -8.62
CA PRO A 13 -27.20 -22.77 -9.39
C PRO A 13 -25.91 -22.17 -8.81
N PRO A 14 -24.77 -22.90 -8.87
CA PRO A 14 -23.50 -22.44 -8.35
C PRO A 14 -23.14 -21.08 -8.96
N GLY A 15 -22.87 -20.10 -8.10
CA GLY A 15 -22.53 -18.74 -8.51
C GLY A 15 -21.30 -18.76 -9.43
N ASN A 16 -21.44 -18.16 -10.61
CA ASN A 16 -20.35 -17.92 -11.54
C ASN A 16 -19.16 -17.25 -10.83
N THR A 17 -18.12 -18.01 -10.53
CA THR A 17 -16.78 -17.47 -10.24
C THR A 17 -16.29 -16.81 -11.51
N GLN A 18 -16.43 -15.48 -11.59
CA GLN A 18 -15.90 -14.70 -12.72
C GLN A 18 -14.40 -14.96 -12.87
N ALA A 19 -14.02 -15.49 -14.03
CA ALA A 19 -12.61 -15.66 -14.39
C ALA A 19 -11.85 -14.33 -14.24
N PRO A 20 -10.57 -14.34 -13.79
CA PRO A 20 -9.78 -13.13 -13.66
C PRO A 20 -9.71 -12.39 -15.01
N SER A 21 -10.24 -11.17 -15.04
CA SER A 21 -10.36 -10.42 -16.29
C SER A 21 -8.97 -10.19 -16.91
N LYS A 22 -8.81 -10.53 -18.19
CA LYS A 22 -7.59 -10.27 -18.99
C LYS A 22 -7.19 -8.79 -19.06
N HIS A 23 -8.03 -7.87 -18.56
CA HIS A 23 -7.89 -6.42 -18.67
C HIS A 23 -7.70 -5.69 -17.32
N ARG A 24 -7.49 -6.40 -16.21
CA ARG A 24 -7.33 -5.80 -14.86
C ARG A 24 -6.22 -4.75 -14.74
N TRP A 25 -5.14 -4.87 -15.51
CA TRP A 25 -4.06 -3.86 -15.55
C TRP A 25 -4.45 -2.59 -16.30
N TRP A 26 -5.36 -2.68 -17.29
CA TRP A 26 -5.98 -1.50 -17.90
C TRP A 26 -6.96 -0.81 -16.95
N ALA A 27 -7.70 -1.58 -16.15
CA ALA A 27 -8.49 -1.00 -15.07
C ALA A 27 -7.62 -0.25 -14.05
N LEU A 28 -6.42 -0.75 -13.72
CA LEU A 28 -5.45 0.00 -12.90
C LEU A 28 -5.03 1.32 -13.55
N ALA A 29 -4.75 1.32 -14.86
CA ALA A 29 -4.39 2.56 -15.57
C ALA A 29 -5.52 3.60 -15.48
N VAL A 30 -6.78 3.17 -15.63
CA VAL A 30 -7.97 4.03 -15.50
C VAL A 30 -8.13 4.57 -14.08
N ILE A 31 -8.03 3.70 -13.08
CA ILE A 31 -8.08 4.09 -11.66
C ILE A 31 -6.93 5.06 -11.33
N GLY A 32 -5.75 4.80 -11.88
CA GLY A 32 -4.57 5.63 -11.76
C GLY A 32 -4.76 7.02 -12.39
N LEU A 33 -5.38 7.12 -13.57
CA LEU A 33 -5.70 8.42 -14.19
C LEU A 33 -6.67 9.23 -13.32
N ALA A 34 -7.70 8.59 -12.75
CA ALA A 34 -8.61 9.27 -11.84
C ALA A 34 -7.90 9.74 -10.55
N GLN A 35 -7.02 8.91 -9.98
CA GLN A 35 -6.22 9.28 -8.81
C GLN A 35 -5.28 10.45 -9.13
N LEU A 36 -4.60 10.38 -10.28
CA LEU A 36 -3.73 11.44 -10.77
C LEU A 36 -4.52 12.74 -10.89
N MET A 37 -5.68 12.72 -11.56
CA MET A 37 -6.57 13.86 -11.72
C MET A 37 -6.94 14.51 -10.37
N VAL A 38 -7.33 13.72 -9.37
CA VAL A 38 -7.70 14.22 -8.03
C VAL A 38 -6.52 14.89 -7.32
N VAL A 39 -5.32 14.30 -7.42
CA VAL A 39 -4.10 14.86 -6.79
C VAL A 39 -3.62 16.11 -7.52
N LEU A 40 -3.68 16.11 -8.86
CA LEU A 40 -3.32 17.25 -9.71
C LEU A 40 -4.21 18.45 -9.40
N ASP A 41 -5.52 18.26 -9.33
CA ASP A 41 -6.45 19.35 -9.06
C ASP A 41 -6.17 20.07 -7.74
N ALA A 42 -5.82 19.32 -6.70
CA ALA A 42 -5.49 19.88 -5.39
C ALA A 42 -4.20 20.73 -5.38
N THR A 43 -3.33 20.57 -6.37
CA THR A 43 -2.02 21.24 -6.45
C THR A 43 -1.96 22.33 -7.51
N ILE A 44 -2.49 22.06 -8.71
CA ILE A 44 -2.47 22.97 -9.86
C ILE A 44 -3.23 24.28 -9.55
N VAL A 45 -4.42 24.18 -8.93
CA VAL A 45 -5.25 25.36 -8.63
C VAL A 45 -4.55 26.33 -7.68
N ASN A 46 -3.76 25.85 -6.71
CA ASN A 46 -3.03 26.73 -5.79
C ASN A 46 -1.98 27.59 -6.50
N ILE A 47 -1.40 27.07 -7.59
CA ILE A 47 -0.42 27.81 -8.41
C ILE A 47 -1.12 28.84 -9.31
N ALA A 48 -2.29 28.48 -9.86
CA ALA A 48 -3.08 29.37 -10.71
C ALA A 48 -3.84 30.45 -9.93
N LEU A 49 -4.09 30.25 -8.63
CA LEU A 49 -4.97 31.10 -7.83
C LEU A 49 -4.58 32.59 -7.85
N PRO A 50 -3.29 32.99 -7.75
CA PRO A 50 -2.91 34.39 -7.89
C PRO A 50 -3.29 34.99 -9.25
N SER A 51 -3.09 34.24 -10.34
CA SER A 51 -3.47 34.67 -11.70
C SER A 51 -4.98 34.73 -11.89
N ALA A 52 -5.72 33.74 -11.38
CA ALA A 52 -7.17 33.72 -11.41
C ALA A 52 -7.79 34.90 -10.67
N GLN A 53 -7.17 35.29 -9.54
CA GLN A 53 -7.61 36.43 -8.77
C GLN A 53 -7.32 37.76 -9.47
N GLN A 54 -6.16 37.91 -10.11
CA GLN A 54 -5.87 39.10 -10.91
C GLN A 54 -6.84 39.27 -12.08
N ASP A 55 -7.20 38.17 -12.75
CA ASP A 55 -8.11 38.17 -13.90
C ASP A 55 -9.59 38.40 -13.50
N LEU A 56 -10.05 37.78 -12.41
CA LEU A 56 -11.44 37.88 -11.94
C LEU A 56 -11.67 39.04 -10.95
N GLY A 57 -10.61 39.67 -10.46
CA GLY A 57 -10.67 40.89 -9.64
C GLY A 57 -11.30 40.72 -8.25
N PHE A 58 -11.27 39.53 -7.65
CA PHE A 58 -11.81 39.30 -6.30
C PHE A 58 -10.78 39.56 -5.20
N ASP A 59 -11.24 39.79 -3.97
CA ASP A 59 -10.38 40.25 -2.87
C ASP A 59 -9.42 39.17 -2.37
N ASN A 60 -8.36 39.59 -1.67
CA ASN A 60 -7.38 38.65 -1.10
C ASN A 60 -8.03 37.68 -0.10
N ASN A 61 -9.00 38.16 0.67
CA ASN A 61 -9.76 37.37 1.65
C ASN A 61 -10.67 36.33 0.98
N ASP A 62 -11.04 36.56 -0.28
CA ASP A 62 -11.91 35.67 -1.05
C ASP A 62 -11.14 34.52 -1.72
N ARG A 63 -9.84 34.68 -2.00
CA ARG A 63 -8.98 33.66 -2.66
C ARG A 63 -9.09 32.28 -2.03
N GLN A 64 -9.05 32.22 -0.72
CA GLN A 64 -9.08 30.96 0.01
C GLN A 64 -10.38 30.19 -0.18
N TRP A 65 -11.53 30.85 -0.43
CA TRP A 65 -12.80 30.16 -0.67
C TRP A 65 -12.76 29.27 -1.91
N ILE A 66 -11.87 29.53 -2.87
CA ILE A 66 -11.65 28.64 -4.04
C ILE A 66 -11.12 27.26 -3.58
N VAL A 67 -10.23 27.25 -2.59
CA VAL A 67 -9.65 26.02 -2.04
C VAL A 67 -10.57 25.42 -0.97
N THR A 68 -11.07 26.26 -0.07
CA THR A 68 -11.93 25.87 1.05
C THR A 68 -13.25 25.27 0.58
N ALA A 69 -13.91 25.83 -0.45
CA ALA A 69 -15.18 25.28 -0.94
C ALA A 69 -15.01 23.87 -1.51
N TYR A 70 -13.90 23.63 -2.23
CA TYR A 70 -13.54 22.30 -2.73
C TYR A 70 -13.26 21.32 -1.58
N SER A 71 -12.36 21.70 -0.66
CA SER A 71 -11.93 20.83 0.43
C SER A 71 -13.08 20.52 1.40
N LEU A 72 -13.89 21.53 1.75
CA LEU A 72 -15.09 21.39 2.58
C LEU A 72 -16.09 20.39 1.98
N ALA A 73 -16.45 20.57 0.70
CA ALA A 73 -17.38 19.66 0.03
C ALA A 73 -16.81 18.25 -0.09
N PHE A 74 -15.54 18.12 -0.43
CA PHE A 74 -14.86 16.82 -0.55
C PHE A 74 -14.81 16.10 0.80
N GLY A 75 -14.23 16.73 1.82
CA GLY A 75 -14.02 16.14 3.13
C GLY A 75 -15.33 15.77 3.83
N SER A 76 -16.34 16.65 3.78
CA SER A 76 -17.63 16.40 4.44
C SER A 76 -18.47 15.31 3.76
N LEU A 77 -18.37 15.15 2.44
CA LEU A 77 -19.20 14.21 1.67
C LEU A 77 -18.49 12.89 1.34
N LEU A 78 -17.21 12.73 1.68
CA LEU A 78 -16.44 11.52 1.36
C LEU A 78 -17.06 10.24 1.93
N LEU A 79 -17.51 10.28 3.19
CA LEU A 79 -18.14 9.12 3.83
C LEU A 79 -19.46 8.73 3.14
N LEU A 80 -20.22 9.72 2.68
CA LEU A 80 -21.41 9.51 1.87
C LEU A 80 -21.05 8.88 0.51
N GLY A 81 -20.05 9.43 -0.18
CA GLY A 81 -19.59 8.94 -1.48
C GLY A 81 -19.11 7.48 -1.45
N GLY A 82 -18.37 7.08 -0.41
CA GLY A 82 -17.96 5.69 -0.22
C GLY A 82 -19.12 4.72 -0.09
N ARG A 83 -20.18 5.10 0.64
CA ARG A 83 -21.39 4.26 0.77
C ARG A 83 -22.27 4.27 -0.47
N LEU A 84 -22.35 5.39 -1.18
CA LEU A 84 -23.00 5.42 -2.50
C LEU A 84 -22.31 4.45 -3.48
N ALA A 85 -20.99 4.33 -3.42
CA ALA A 85 -20.23 3.35 -4.22
C ALA A 85 -20.62 1.89 -3.92
N ASP A 86 -20.91 1.58 -2.66
CA ASP A 86 -21.37 0.25 -2.26
C ASP A 86 -22.84 -0.02 -2.64
N LEU A 87 -23.70 1.02 -2.67
CA LEU A 87 -25.14 0.91 -2.99
C LEU A 87 -25.42 0.84 -4.49
N PHE A 88 -24.88 1.78 -5.26
CA PHE A 88 -25.16 1.95 -6.70
C PHE A 88 -24.18 1.16 -7.57
N GLY A 89 -23.19 0.52 -6.95
CA GLY A 89 -22.12 -0.19 -7.61
C GLY A 89 -20.91 0.71 -7.87
N ARG A 90 -19.73 0.11 -7.72
CA ARG A 90 -18.44 0.81 -7.73
C ARG A 90 -18.15 1.45 -9.10
N LYS A 91 -18.41 0.72 -10.20
CA LYS A 91 -18.24 1.24 -11.57
C LYS A 91 -19.13 2.45 -11.85
N THR A 92 -20.42 2.37 -11.51
CA THR A 92 -21.38 3.45 -11.77
C THR A 92 -20.98 4.70 -10.99
N THR A 93 -20.64 4.54 -9.72
CA THR A 93 -20.25 5.66 -8.85
C THR A 93 -18.94 6.29 -9.30
N PHE A 94 -17.98 5.47 -9.75
CA PHE A 94 -16.73 5.96 -10.35
C PHE A 94 -17.01 6.80 -11.60
N ILE A 95 -17.84 6.31 -12.53
CA ILE A 95 -18.16 7.05 -13.78
C ILE A 95 -18.92 8.34 -13.46
N VAL A 96 -19.91 8.32 -12.57
CA VAL A 96 -20.66 9.51 -12.15
C VAL A 96 -19.74 10.53 -11.47
N GLY A 97 -18.88 10.07 -10.56
CA GLY A 97 -17.86 10.92 -9.93
C GLY A 97 -16.91 11.52 -10.95
N LEU A 98 -16.42 10.73 -11.92
CA LEU A 98 -15.49 11.18 -12.94
C LEU A 98 -16.12 12.22 -13.88
N VAL A 99 -17.30 11.94 -14.42
CA VAL A 99 -18.01 12.85 -15.33
C VAL A 99 -18.44 14.13 -14.62
N GLY A 100 -18.95 14.02 -13.39
CA GLY A 100 -19.34 15.18 -12.60
C GLY A 100 -18.14 16.05 -12.21
N PHE A 101 -17.00 15.44 -11.86
CA PHE A 101 -15.76 16.16 -11.58
C PHE A 101 -15.24 16.90 -12.80
N ALA A 102 -15.25 16.25 -13.97
CA ALA A 102 -14.89 16.86 -15.25
C ALA A 102 -15.82 18.04 -15.58
N ALA A 103 -17.13 17.83 -15.55
CA ALA A 103 -18.12 18.89 -15.82
C ALA A 103 -17.98 20.09 -14.87
N ALA A 104 -17.71 19.85 -13.58
CA ALA A 104 -17.44 20.91 -12.61
C ALA A 104 -16.10 21.62 -12.88
N SER A 105 -15.08 20.89 -13.35
CA SER A 105 -13.81 21.47 -13.79
C SER A 105 -14.00 22.35 -15.02
N ALA A 106 -14.75 21.90 -16.02
CA ALA A 106 -15.10 22.68 -17.20
C ALA A 106 -15.89 23.96 -16.83
N LEU A 107 -16.80 23.86 -15.86
CA LEU A 107 -17.52 25.01 -15.31
C LEU A 107 -16.56 26.01 -14.63
N GLY A 108 -15.60 25.51 -13.86
CA GLY A 108 -14.59 26.33 -13.20
C GLY A 108 -13.64 27.00 -14.20
N GLY A 109 -13.20 26.29 -15.23
CA GLY A 109 -12.41 26.86 -16.33
C GLY A 109 -13.20 27.91 -17.11
N ALA A 110 -14.52 27.75 -17.23
CA ALA A 110 -15.40 28.73 -17.86
C ALA A 110 -15.81 29.87 -16.91
N ALA A 111 -15.26 29.94 -15.69
CA ALA A 111 -15.69 30.92 -14.70
C ALA A 111 -15.45 32.36 -15.17
N ASN A 112 -16.48 33.17 -15.03
CA ASN A 112 -16.50 34.60 -15.36
C ASN A 112 -16.54 35.50 -14.11
N GLY A 113 -16.44 34.91 -12.92
CA GLY A 113 -16.47 35.63 -11.66
C GLY A 113 -16.25 34.70 -10.48
N PHE A 114 -15.99 35.29 -9.32
CA PHE A 114 -15.68 34.59 -8.08
C PHE A 114 -16.73 33.54 -7.70
N THR A 115 -18.01 33.91 -7.67
CA THR A 115 -19.10 33.00 -7.26
C THR A 115 -19.18 31.76 -8.14
N MET A 116 -19.05 31.92 -9.47
CA MET A 116 -19.08 30.79 -10.40
C MET A 116 -17.90 29.85 -10.15
N LEU A 117 -16.70 30.39 -9.90
CA LEU A 117 -15.53 29.60 -9.57
C LEU A 117 -15.71 28.85 -8.23
N VAL A 118 -16.19 29.51 -7.18
CA VAL A 118 -16.47 28.89 -5.87
C VAL A 118 -17.49 27.75 -5.99
N VAL A 119 -18.60 27.98 -6.71
CA VAL A 119 -19.63 26.95 -6.93
C VAL A 119 -19.06 25.78 -7.72
N ALA A 120 -18.30 26.06 -8.78
CA ALA A 120 -17.62 25.02 -9.55
C ALA A 120 -16.72 24.17 -8.63
N ARG A 121 -15.91 24.80 -7.78
CA ARG A 121 -15.03 24.12 -6.81
C ARG A 121 -15.80 23.28 -5.80
N ALA A 122 -16.91 23.78 -5.26
CA ALA A 122 -17.76 23.02 -4.33
C ALA A 122 -18.37 21.79 -5.01
N VAL A 123 -18.89 21.94 -6.22
CA VAL A 123 -19.45 20.82 -7.00
C VAL A 123 -18.34 19.82 -7.38
N GLN A 124 -17.14 20.31 -7.68
CA GLN A 124 -15.97 19.48 -7.94
C GLN A 124 -15.58 18.64 -6.71
N GLY A 125 -15.60 19.24 -5.51
CA GLY A 125 -15.36 18.55 -4.25
C GLY A 125 -16.41 17.48 -3.97
N LEU A 126 -17.70 17.77 -4.22
CA LEU A 126 -18.79 16.79 -4.15
C LEU A 126 -18.52 15.56 -5.03
N PHE A 127 -18.17 15.76 -6.30
CA PHE A 127 -17.90 14.62 -7.19
C PHE A 127 -16.56 13.94 -6.89
N GLY A 128 -15.57 14.67 -6.36
CA GLY A 128 -14.32 14.12 -5.84
C GLY A 128 -14.57 13.16 -4.67
N ALA A 129 -15.50 13.52 -3.78
CA ALA A 129 -15.96 12.66 -2.68
C ALA A 129 -16.65 11.37 -3.15
N LEU A 130 -17.25 11.35 -4.36
CA LEU A 130 -17.76 10.12 -4.97
C LEU A 130 -16.62 9.33 -5.66
N LEU A 131 -15.75 10.03 -6.40
CA LEU A 131 -14.74 9.44 -7.25
C LEU A 131 -13.63 8.73 -6.47
N ALA A 132 -13.02 9.39 -5.48
CA ALA A 132 -11.87 8.87 -4.74
C ALA A 132 -12.16 7.54 -4.02
N PRO A 133 -13.24 7.41 -3.20
CA PRO A 133 -13.54 6.13 -2.57
C PRO A 133 -13.95 5.07 -3.59
N ALA A 134 -14.67 5.43 -4.66
CA ALA A 134 -15.02 4.48 -5.73
C ALA A 134 -13.77 3.94 -6.44
N ALA A 135 -12.77 4.79 -6.71
CA ALA A 135 -11.50 4.41 -7.33
C ALA A 135 -10.72 3.39 -6.47
N LEU A 136 -10.57 3.66 -5.17
CA LEU A 136 -9.89 2.76 -4.25
C LEU A 136 -10.67 1.45 -4.01
N SER A 137 -11.99 1.56 -3.99
CA SER A 137 -12.91 0.43 -3.90
C SER A 137 -12.84 -0.47 -5.14
N LEU A 138 -12.68 0.11 -6.34
CA LEU A 138 -12.40 -0.64 -7.57
C LEU A 138 -11.01 -1.26 -7.55
N LEU A 139 -10.00 -0.57 -7.04
CA LEU A 139 -8.64 -1.09 -6.91
C LEU A 139 -8.61 -2.38 -6.06
N THR A 140 -9.24 -2.31 -4.88
CA THR A 140 -9.30 -3.44 -3.92
C THR A 140 -10.08 -4.64 -4.42
N THR A 141 -11.11 -4.44 -5.25
CA THR A 141 -11.92 -5.54 -5.80
C THR A 141 -11.40 -6.08 -7.12
N THR A 142 -10.66 -5.28 -7.88
CA THR A 142 -10.05 -5.71 -9.14
C THR A 142 -8.80 -6.57 -8.89
N PHE A 143 -8.05 -6.28 -7.83
CA PHE A 143 -6.83 -6.99 -7.46
C PHE A 143 -7.04 -7.81 -6.18
N THR A 144 -7.46 -9.06 -6.35
CA THR A 144 -7.71 -10.01 -5.26
C THR A 144 -6.47 -10.77 -4.83
N GLU A 145 -5.54 -11.03 -5.75
CA GLU A 145 -4.28 -11.73 -5.50
C GLU A 145 -3.29 -10.88 -4.69
N ALA A 146 -2.74 -11.41 -3.60
CA ALA A 146 -1.92 -10.63 -2.65
C ALA A 146 -0.71 -9.93 -3.31
N LYS A 147 0.01 -10.63 -4.21
CA LYS A 147 1.18 -10.08 -4.91
C LYS A 147 0.81 -9.00 -5.94
N GLU A 148 -0.25 -9.22 -6.71
CA GLU A 148 -0.73 -8.23 -7.68
C GLU A 148 -1.34 -7.02 -6.98
N ARG A 149 -2.07 -7.25 -5.87
CA ARG A 149 -2.63 -6.20 -5.02
C ARG A 149 -1.54 -5.32 -4.42
N ALA A 150 -0.49 -5.90 -3.85
CA ALA A 150 0.65 -5.12 -3.35
C ALA A 150 1.29 -4.25 -4.45
N ARG A 151 1.46 -4.78 -5.67
CA ARG A 151 1.96 -4.02 -6.83
C ARG A 151 1.01 -2.90 -7.25
N ALA A 152 -0.29 -3.18 -7.33
CA ALA A 152 -1.32 -2.22 -7.72
C ALA A 152 -1.42 -1.06 -6.70
N PHE A 153 -1.36 -1.37 -5.40
CA PHE A 153 -1.29 -0.37 -4.34
C PHE A 153 0.02 0.43 -4.37
N GLY A 154 1.14 -0.21 -4.71
CA GLY A 154 2.41 0.47 -4.92
C GLY A 154 2.34 1.49 -6.05
N ILE A 155 1.76 1.12 -7.20
CA ILE A 155 1.55 2.03 -8.35
C ILE A 155 0.59 3.16 -7.98
N PHE A 156 -0.53 2.84 -7.34
CA PHE A 156 -1.51 3.84 -6.90
C PHE A 156 -0.89 4.85 -5.92
N GLY A 157 -0.12 4.37 -4.94
CA GLY A 157 0.63 5.21 -4.01
C GLY A 157 1.71 6.05 -4.69
N ALA A 158 2.42 5.48 -5.68
CA ALA A 158 3.40 6.21 -6.48
C ALA A 158 2.72 7.34 -7.29
N ILE A 159 1.56 7.09 -7.90
CA ILE A 159 0.76 8.12 -8.59
C ILE A 159 0.30 9.20 -7.61
N ALA A 160 -0.19 8.83 -6.43
CA ALA A 160 -0.59 9.79 -5.41
C ALA A 160 0.59 10.68 -4.93
N GLY A 161 1.79 10.11 -4.78
CA GLY A 161 3.00 10.85 -4.37
C GLY A 161 3.60 11.73 -5.47
N SER A 162 3.82 11.15 -6.65
CA SER A 162 4.41 11.84 -7.81
C SER A 162 3.45 12.82 -8.49
N GLY A 163 2.14 12.56 -8.41
CA GLY A 163 1.10 13.43 -8.96
C GLY A 163 1.17 14.84 -8.39
N ALA A 164 1.59 15.01 -7.14
CA ALA A 164 1.79 16.33 -6.56
C ALA A 164 2.94 17.11 -7.26
N ALA A 165 4.06 16.46 -7.57
CA ALA A 165 5.14 17.09 -8.37
C ALA A 165 4.69 17.41 -9.79
N VAL A 166 3.99 16.46 -10.43
CA VAL A 166 3.44 16.67 -11.77
C VAL A 166 2.48 17.85 -11.78
N GLY A 167 1.56 17.94 -10.81
CA GLY A 167 0.63 19.04 -10.68
C GLY A 167 1.32 20.38 -10.40
N LEU A 168 2.39 20.39 -9.60
CA LEU A 168 3.15 21.62 -9.37
C LEU A 168 3.80 22.15 -10.65
N VAL A 169 4.45 21.28 -11.43
CA VAL A 169 5.10 21.70 -12.68
C VAL A 169 4.07 22.02 -13.76
N LEU A 170 3.09 21.14 -13.94
CA LEU A 170 2.04 21.30 -14.95
C LEU A 170 1.17 22.52 -14.67
N GLY A 171 0.82 22.79 -13.41
CA GLY A 171 0.09 24.00 -13.03
C GLY A 171 0.87 25.27 -13.31
N GLY A 172 2.18 25.26 -13.07
CA GLY A 172 3.05 26.36 -13.50
C GLY A 172 3.04 26.55 -15.01
N LEU A 173 3.24 25.48 -15.78
CA LEU A 173 3.28 25.52 -17.25
C LEU A 173 1.95 26.00 -17.86
N LEU A 174 0.83 25.45 -17.39
CA LEU A 174 -0.50 25.81 -17.89
C LEU A 174 -0.85 27.27 -17.56
N THR A 175 -0.50 27.73 -16.35
CA THR A 175 -0.76 29.12 -15.93
C THR A 175 0.11 30.12 -16.67
N GLU A 176 1.39 29.80 -16.93
CA GLU A 176 2.34 30.72 -17.55
C GLU A 176 2.20 30.81 -19.08
N TYR A 177 1.96 29.68 -19.76
CA TYR A 177 1.98 29.63 -21.22
C TYR A 177 0.59 29.59 -21.89
N LEU A 178 -0.46 29.26 -21.15
CA LEU A 178 -1.83 29.26 -21.65
C LEU A 178 -2.65 30.32 -20.92
N ASP A 179 -3.41 29.88 -19.92
CA ASP A 179 -4.27 30.71 -19.08
C ASP A 179 -4.54 29.90 -17.80
N TRP A 180 -4.78 30.60 -16.68
CA TRP A 180 -5.12 29.94 -15.42
C TRP A 180 -6.34 29.02 -15.58
N ARG A 181 -7.28 29.29 -16.50
CA ARG A 181 -8.44 28.44 -16.77
C ARG A 181 -8.08 27.02 -17.22
N TRP A 182 -6.95 26.86 -17.94
CA TRP A 182 -6.49 25.55 -18.40
C TRP A 182 -6.06 24.63 -17.26
N THR A 183 -5.78 25.20 -16.08
CA THR A 183 -5.58 24.41 -14.86
C THR A 183 -6.79 23.60 -14.43
N LEU A 184 -7.99 24.02 -14.85
CA LEU A 184 -9.23 23.31 -14.61
C LEU A 184 -9.60 22.44 -15.82
N TYR A 185 -9.45 22.94 -17.05
CA TYR A 185 -9.71 22.14 -18.27
C TYR A 185 -8.79 20.93 -18.44
N VAL A 186 -7.60 20.91 -17.83
CA VAL A 186 -6.70 19.74 -17.86
C VAL A 186 -7.38 18.50 -17.25
N ASN A 187 -8.28 18.69 -16.28
CA ASN A 187 -9.05 17.58 -15.71
C ASN A 187 -9.94 16.93 -16.77
N ASP A 188 -10.53 17.71 -17.69
CA ASP A 188 -11.34 17.18 -18.79
C ASP A 188 -10.52 16.34 -19.77
N VAL A 189 -9.29 16.80 -20.06
CA VAL A 189 -8.33 16.08 -20.93
C VAL A 189 -7.95 14.73 -20.32
N ILE A 190 -7.80 14.64 -18.99
CA ILE A 190 -7.52 13.39 -18.27
C ILE A 190 -8.78 12.53 -18.11
N ALA A 191 -9.93 13.16 -17.87
CA ALA A 191 -11.19 12.48 -17.63
C ALA A 191 -11.70 11.74 -18.87
N LEU A 192 -11.47 12.27 -20.07
CA LEU A 192 -11.91 11.64 -21.32
C LEU A 192 -11.34 10.22 -21.53
N PRO A 193 -10.00 10.00 -21.55
CA PRO A 193 -9.45 8.65 -21.65
C PRO A 193 -9.79 7.78 -20.44
N ALA A 194 -9.88 8.35 -19.24
CA ALA A 194 -10.31 7.61 -18.04
C ALA A 194 -11.76 7.12 -18.16
N LEU A 195 -12.67 7.93 -18.72
CA LEU A 195 -14.07 7.57 -18.95
C LEU A 195 -14.20 6.47 -20.00
N ILE A 196 -13.52 6.63 -21.12
CA ILE A 196 -13.46 5.61 -22.19
C ILE A 196 -12.94 4.30 -21.59
N GLY A 197 -11.81 4.33 -20.89
CA GLY A 197 -11.24 3.15 -20.26
C GLY A 197 -12.14 2.56 -19.17
N ALA A 198 -12.85 3.38 -18.39
CA ALA A 198 -13.80 2.90 -17.38
C ALA A 198 -14.96 2.14 -18.00
N ILE A 199 -15.47 2.61 -19.14
CA ILE A 199 -16.55 1.95 -19.87
C ILE A 199 -16.10 0.57 -20.35
N PHE A 200 -14.90 0.46 -20.94
CA PHE A 200 -14.42 -0.77 -21.57
C PHE A 200 -13.73 -1.76 -20.63
N PHE A 201 -12.92 -1.30 -19.67
CA PHE A 201 -12.02 -2.16 -18.89
C PHE A 201 -12.51 -2.47 -17.48
N ILE A 202 -13.47 -1.71 -16.95
CA ILE A 202 -14.02 -1.94 -15.61
C ILE A 202 -15.29 -2.79 -15.73
N GLY A 203 -15.29 -3.97 -15.09
CA GLY A 203 -16.47 -4.84 -15.05
C GLY A 203 -17.59 -4.26 -14.20
N ARG A 204 -18.85 -4.57 -14.52
CA ARG A 204 -19.97 -4.33 -13.59
C ARG A 204 -19.94 -5.42 -12.52
N SER A 205 -19.59 -5.06 -11.29
CA SER A 205 -19.79 -5.90 -10.12
C SER A 205 -21.13 -5.54 -9.48
N VAL A 206 -22.08 -6.47 -9.49
CA VAL A 206 -23.31 -6.35 -8.72
C VAL A 206 -23.03 -6.96 -7.35
N PRO A 207 -23.16 -6.21 -6.24
CA PRO A 207 -22.99 -6.77 -4.90
C PRO A 207 -23.96 -7.95 -4.70
N ALA A 208 -23.47 -9.08 -4.20
CA ALA A 208 -24.28 -10.26 -3.90
C ALA A 208 -25.38 -9.97 -2.87
N GLU A 209 -25.13 -9.01 -1.97
CA GLU A 209 -26.12 -8.41 -1.07
C GLU A 209 -25.99 -6.89 -1.12
N ARG A 210 -27.13 -6.17 -1.06
CA ARG A 210 -27.13 -4.71 -0.95
C ARG A 210 -26.91 -4.33 0.53
N PRO A 211 -25.75 -3.76 0.91
CA PRO A 211 -25.54 -3.35 2.29
C PRO A 211 -26.55 -2.25 2.66
N LYS A 212 -27.15 -2.35 3.85
CA LYS A 212 -28.07 -1.32 4.35
C LYS A 212 -27.28 -0.09 4.80
N LEU A 213 -27.77 1.10 4.41
CA LEU A 213 -27.11 2.37 4.71
C LEU A 213 -27.38 2.80 6.16
N ASP A 214 -26.34 3.07 6.92
CA ASP A 214 -26.43 3.83 8.17
C ASP A 214 -26.59 5.33 7.84
N VAL A 215 -27.80 5.71 7.42
CA VAL A 215 -28.14 7.07 6.99
C VAL A 215 -27.84 8.07 8.10
N LEU A 216 -28.23 7.75 9.34
CA LEU A 216 -28.02 8.62 10.48
C LEU A 216 -26.53 8.82 10.75
N GLY A 217 -25.73 7.74 10.73
CA GLY A 217 -24.28 7.83 10.88
C GLY A 217 -23.62 8.70 9.81
N VAL A 218 -24.04 8.55 8.54
CA VAL A 218 -23.53 9.38 7.45
C VAL A 218 -23.90 10.86 7.65
N VAL A 219 -25.15 11.17 7.99
CA VAL A 219 -25.60 12.55 8.23
C VAL A 219 -24.86 13.17 9.40
N LEU A 220 -24.68 12.44 10.51
CA LEU A 220 -23.95 12.93 11.68
C LEU A 220 -22.47 13.20 11.36
N ALA A 221 -21.81 12.29 10.64
CA ALA A 221 -20.42 12.46 10.28
C ALA A 221 -20.21 13.60 9.26
N SER A 222 -21.01 13.63 8.20
CA SER A 222 -20.94 14.68 7.17
C SER A 222 -21.30 16.05 7.74
N GLY A 223 -22.36 16.15 8.53
CA GLY A 223 -22.74 17.40 9.20
C GLY A 223 -21.72 17.86 10.24
N GLY A 224 -21.14 16.91 11.00
CA GLY A 224 -20.09 17.19 11.96
C GLY A 224 -18.81 17.73 11.32
N LEU A 225 -18.33 17.06 10.27
CA LEU A 225 -17.17 17.51 9.49
C LEU A 225 -17.42 18.85 8.81
N PHE A 226 -18.61 19.05 8.23
CA PHE A 226 -19.02 20.33 7.67
C PHE A 226 -18.97 21.44 8.73
N GLY A 227 -19.56 21.22 9.91
CA GLY A 227 -19.58 22.21 10.99
C GLY A 227 -18.17 22.60 11.47
N ILE A 228 -17.26 21.62 11.60
CA ILE A 228 -15.87 21.91 11.98
C ILE A 228 -15.14 22.72 10.92
N VAL A 229 -15.15 22.28 9.66
CA VAL A 229 -14.40 22.94 8.59
C VAL A 229 -15.01 24.31 8.27
N TYR A 230 -16.34 24.40 8.20
CA TYR A 230 -17.05 25.67 7.99
C TYR A 230 -16.84 26.63 9.17
N GLY A 231 -16.82 26.14 10.40
CA GLY A 231 -16.54 26.95 11.58
C GLY A 231 -15.17 27.63 11.49
N PHE A 232 -14.12 26.89 11.13
CA PHE A 232 -12.80 27.50 10.89
C PHE A 232 -12.79 28.47 9.71
N ALA A 233 -13.46 28.14 8.60
CA ALA A 233 -13.54 29.05 7.45
C ALA A 233 -14.31 30.35 7.78
N ASN A 234 -15.34 30.25 8.62
CA ASN A 234 -16.14 31.38 9.05
C ASN A 234 -15.34 32.36 9.93
N ALA A 235 -14.36 31.85 10.69
CA ALA A 235 -13.47 32.63 11.55
C ALA A 235 -12.56 33.61 10.79
N GLU A 236 -12.47 33.51 9.47
CA GLU A 236 -11.72 34.45 8.64
C GLU A 236 -12.55 35.62 8.13
N THR A 237 -13.81 35.36 7.78
CA THR A 237 -14.74 36.40 7.31
C THR A 237 -15.40 37.13 8.46
N HIS A 238 -15.47 36.46 9.62
CA HIS A 238 -15.98 37.01 10.86
C HIS A 238 -14.94 36.77 11.94
N ASP A 239 -14.63 37.80 12.75
CA ASP A 239 -13.68 37.69 13.86
C ASP A 239 -13.97 36.45 14.73
N TRP A 240 -12.94 35.93 15.39
CA TRP A 240 -13.04 34.79 16.32
C TRP A 240 -14.05 34.99 17.45
N ASP A 241 -14.41 36.25 17.75
CA ASP A 241 -15.44 36.62 18.72
C ASP A 241 -16.88 36.42 18.21
N ASN A 242 -17.07 36.13 16.92
CA ASN A 242 -18.39 35.86 16.38
C ASN A 242 -18.93 34.53 16.91
N TRP A 243 -20.11 34.60 17.55
CA TRP A 243 -20.82 33.43 18.08
C TRP A 243 -21.09 32.34 17.02
N MET A 244 -21.23 32.70 15.73
CA MET A 244 -21.43 31.74 14.65
C MET A 244 -20.22 30.82 14.45
N THR A 245 -19.00 31.36 14.58
CA THR A 245 -17.75 30.58 14.48
C THR A 245 -17.72 29.48 15.54
N TRP A 246 -17.88 29.86 16.81
CA TRP A 246 -17.95 28.90 17.92
C TRP A 246 -19.19 28.01 17.86
N GLY A 247 -20.32 28.53 17.35
CA GLY A 247 -21.55 27.78 17.16
C GLY A 247 -21.38 26.61 16.20
N PHE A 248 -20.78 26.83 15.02
CA PHE A 248 -20.50 25.77 14.06
C PHE A 248 -19.44 24.78 14.55
N LEU A 249 -18.38 25.25 15.22
CA LEU A 249 -17.36 24.38 15.82
C LEU A 249 -17.95 23.49 16.92
N ALA A 250 -18.73 24.06 17.84
CA ALA A 250 -19.36 23.33 18.92
C ALA A 250 -20.41 22.35 18.39
N ALA A 251 -21.27 22.77 17.44
CA ALA A 251 -22.24 21.91 16.79
C ALA A 251 -21.54 20.76 16.04
N GLY A 252 -20.46 21.05 15.31
CA GLY A 252 -19.65 20.06 14.62
C GLY A 252 -19.06 19.01 15.57
N ALA A 253 -18.47 19.46 16.68
CA ALA A 253 -17.91 18.59 17.72
C ALA A 253 -18.99 17.71 18.36
N VAL A 254 -20.16 18.28 18.67
CA VAL A 254 -21.30 17.53 19.22
C VAL A 254 -21.80 16.49 18.22
N LEU A 255 -21.96 16.85 16.93
CA LEU A 255 -22.40 15.91 15.89
C LEU A 255 -21.41 14.76 15.70
N LEU A 256 -20.10 15.03 15.73
CA LEU A 256 -19.08 13.98 15.69
C LEU A 256 -19.09 13.11 16.95
N ALA A 257 -19.27 13.68 18.14
CA ALA A 257 -19.40 12.90 19.38
C ALA A 257 -20.64 11.99 19.33
N VAL A 258 -21.78 12.52 18.88
CA VAL A 258 -23.01 11.75 18.68
C VAL A 258 -22.82 10.69 17.60
N PHE A 259 -22.06 10.96 16.53
CA PHE A 259 -21.69 9.96 15.53
C PHE A 259 -20.95 8.79 16.18
N PHE A 260 -19.88 9.04 16.95
CA PHE A 260 -19.12 7.96 17.60
C PHE A 260 -19.98 7.15 18.58
N LEU A 261 -20.85 7.81 19.35
CA LEU A 261 -21.82 7.15 20.22
C LEU A 261 -22.82 6.31 19.41
N TRP A 262 -23.32 6.82 18.29
CA TRP A 262 -24.23 6.10 17.40
C TRP A 262 -23.56 4.86 16.78
N GLN A 263 -22.30 4.96 16.38
CA GLN A 263 -21.54 3.83 15.81
C GLN A 263 -21.41 2.65 16.80
N THR A 264 -21.53 2.86 18.12
CA THR A 264 -21.56 1.76 19.10
C THR A 264 -22.86 0.96 19.11
N ARG A 265 -23.97 1.55 18.62
CA ARG A 265 -25.32 0.96 18.68
C ARG A 265 -25.88 0.60 17.30
N ALA A 266 -25.32 1.16 16.23
CA ALA A 266 -25.78 0.93 14.86
C ALA A 266 -25.65 -0.55 14.48
N LYS A 267 -26.68 -1.10 13.81
CA LYS A 267 -26.68 -2.49 13.32
C LYS A 267 -25.70 -2.72 12.17
N HIS A 268 -25.46 -1.69 11.36
CA HIS A 268 -24.56 -1.71 10.21
C HIS A 268 -23.68 -0.44 10.21
N PRO A 269 -22.75 -0.29 11.19
CA PRO A 269 -22.01 0.94 11.40
C PRO A 269 -21.22 1.36 10.14
N VAL A 270 -21.14 2.68 9.91
CA VAL A 270 -20.25 3.30 8.92
C VAL A 270 -18.80 2.99 9.25
N LEU A 271 -18.45 3.14 10.52
CA LEU A 271 -17.11 2.98 11.07
C LEU A 271 -17.17 2.05 12.28
N PRO A 272 -17.01 0.73 12.09
CA PRO A 272 -16.92 -0.22 13.21
C PRO A 272 -15.76 0.17 14.12
N LEU A 273 -16.04 0.58 15.36
CA LEU A 273 -15.00 1.09 16.28
C LEU A 273 -13.92 0.05 16.62
N ARG A 274 -14.22 -1.25 16.46
CA ARG A 274 -13.23 -2.33 16.53
C ARG A 274 -12.06 -2.15 15.56
N VAL A 275 -12.30 -1.50 14.41
CA VAL A 275 -11.24 -1.16 13.45
C VAL A 275 -10.32 -0.11 14.05
N LEU A 276 -10.84 0.89 14.77
CA LEU A 276 -10.00 1.90 15.43
C LEU A 276 -9.38 1.43 16.75
N ALA A 277 -9.79 0.28 17.29
CA ALA A 277 -9.29 -0.22 18.57
C ALA A 277 -7.83 -0.69 18.50
N ASP A 278 -7.31 -0.98 17.30
CA ASP A 278 -5.89 -1.27 17.13
C ASP A 278 -5.05 0.01 17.32
N ARG A 279 -4.09 -0.03 18.25
CA ARG A 279 -3.30 1.15 18.65
C ARG A 279 -2.36 1.62 17.56
N ASP A 280 -1.78 0.71 16.77
CA ASP A 280 -0.89 1.09 15.66
C ASP A 280 -1.71 1.74 14.53
N ARG A 281 -2.92 1.23 14.27
CA ARG A 281 -3.87 1.83 13.33
C ARG A 281 -4.35 3.20 13.78
N ALA A 282 -4.73 3.34 15.05
CA ALA A 282 -5.13 4.62 15.62
C ALA A 282 -3.98 5.64 15.57
N GLY A 283 -2.75 5.21 15.86
CA GLY A 283 -1.53 6.01 15.73
C GLY A 283 -1.30 6.47 14.29
N ALA A 284 -1.43 5.56 13.33
CA ALA A 284 -1.29 5.84 11.92
C ALA A 284 -2.36 6.83 11.39
N LEU A 285 -3.64 6.60 11.68
CA LEU A 285 -4.71 7.51 11.28
C LEU A 285 -4.52 8.90 11.92
N SER A 286 -4.16 8.96 13.20
CA SER A 286 -3.90 10.25 13.86
C SER A 286 -2.71 11.00 13.24
N ALA A 287 -1.63 10.28 12.91
CA ALA A 287 -0.48 10.83 12.20
C ALA A 287 -0.91 11.46 10.88
N MET A 288 -1.70 10.74 10.08
CA MET A 288 -2.20 11.23 8.80
C MET A 288 -3.08 12.47 8.97
N LEU A 289 -3.99 12.49 9.94
CA LEU A 289 -4.90 13.64 10.17
C LEU A 289 -4.10 14.90 10.43
N ILE A 290 -3.24 14.83 11.44
CA ILE A 290 -2.55 15.99 12.00
C ILE A 290 -1.46 16.46 11.03
N SER A 291 -0.75 15.54 10.38
CA SER A 291 0.23 15.92 9.35
C SER A 291 -0.42 16.53 8.12
N SER A 292 -1.62 16.10 7.72
CA SER A 292 -2.35 16.74 6.62
C SER A 292 -2.76 18.18 6.96
N VAL A 293 -3.09 18.48 8.23
CA VAL A 293 -3.32 19.87 8.69
C VAL A 293 -2.05 20.69 8.53
N GLY A 294 -0.92 20.22 9.06
CA GLY A 294 0.35 20.94 9.03
C GLY A 294 0.96 21.11 7.62
N MET A 295 0.78 20.11 6.75
CA MET A 295 1.33 20.07 5.39
C MET A 295 0.79 21.18 4.49
N PHE A 296 -0.46 21.60 4.69
CA PHE A 296 -1.07 22.61 3.83
C PHE A 296 -0.37 23.98 3.92
N GLY A 297 0.11 24.35 5.11
CA GLY A 297 0.85 25.60 5.33
C GLY A 297 2.09 25.72 4.44
N VAL A 298 2.80 24.62 4.16
CA VAL A 298 3.97 24.66 3.27
C VAL A 298 3.58 24.96 1.83
N PHE A 299 2.58 24.28 1.27
CA PHE A 299 2.28 24.45 -0.15
C PHE A 299 1.73 25.85 -0.48
N LEU A 300 0.83 26.36 0.36
CA LEU A 300 0.19 27.65 0.11
C LEU A 300 1.13 28.82 0.37
N PHE A 301 1.64 28.94 1.59
CA PHE A 301 2.42 30.12 2.00
C PHE A 301 3.79 30.17 1.37
N LEU A 302 4.43 29.01 1.13
CA LEU A 302 5.71 29.01 0.42
C LEU A 302 5.51 29.36 -1.06
N THR A 303 4.40 28.94 -1.69
CA THR A 303 4.07 29.40 -3.05
C THR A 303 3.89 30.91 -3.09
N TYR A 304 3.20 31.48 -2.12
CA TYR A 304 3.04 32.93 -2.03
C TYR A 304 4.34 33.66 -1.78
N TYR A 305 5.19 33.14 -0.89
CA TYR A 305 6.53 33.67 -0.65
C TYR A 305 7.38 33.65 -1.94
N LEU A 306 7.41 32.52 -2.65
CA LEU A 306 8.20 32.38 -3.87
C LEU A 306 7.70 33.29 -4.99
N GLN A 307 6.39 33.38 -5.21
CA GLN A 307 5.83 34.18 -6.31
C GLN A 307 5.70 35.67 -5.96
N SER A 308 5.15 36.00 -4.79
CA SER A 308 4.84 37.39 -4.41
C SER A 308 6.02 38.10 -3.76
N THR A 309 6.91 37.38 -3.06
CA THR A 309 8.09 37.99 -2.40
C THR A 309 9.36 37.82 -3.22
N LEU A 310 9.67 36.60 -3.70
CA LEU A 310 10.87 36.36 -4.52
C LEU A 310 10.66 36.57 -6.03
N GLY A 311 9.44 36.90 -6.47
CA GLY A 311 9.14 37.20 -7.87
C GLY A 311 9.31 36.01 -8.82
N TYR A 312 9.14 34.77 -8.33
CA TYR A 312 9.25 33.59 -9.18
C TYR A 312 8.04 33.49 -10.12
N SER A 313 8.27 33.11 -11.38
CA SER A 313 7.19 32.73 -12.28
C SER A 313 6.47 31.48 -11.76
N PRO A 314 5.22 31.21 -12.18
CA PRO A 314 4.50 29.98 -11.82
C PRO A 314 5.28 28.71 -12.15
N VAL A 315 5.96 28.63 -13.31
CA VAL A 315 6.80 27.48 -13.66
C VAL A 315 7.98 27.35 -12.69
N LYS A 316 8.68 28.45 -12.42
CA LYS A 316 9.82 28.45 -11.51
C LYS A 316 9.41 28.06 -10.09
N ASN A 317 8.22 28.49 -9.64
CA ASN A 317 7.61 28.06 -8.39
C ASN A 317 7.36 26.56 -8.37
N GLY A 318 6.73 26.00 -9.40
CA GLY A 318 6.49 24.55 -9.51
C GLY A 318 7.79 23.73 -9.44
N VAL A 319 8.82 24.16 -10.16
CA VAL A 319 10.15 23.52 -10.15
C VAL A 319 10.83 23.63 -8.77
N ALA A 320 10.63 24.74 -8.05
CA ALA A 320 11.22 24.98 -6.74
C ALA A 320 10.77 23.97 -5.66
N PHE A 321 9.63 23.31 -5.83
CA PHE A 321 9.16 22.26 -4.91
C PHE A 321 9.65 20.84 -5.26
N LEU A 322 10.21 20.62 -6.46
CA LEU A 322 10.67 19.29 -6.89
C LEU A 322 11.69 18.63 -5.93
N PRO A 323 12.65 19.36 -5.34
CA PRO A 323 13.58 18.76 -4.38
C PRO A 323 12.88 18.14 -3.16
N MET A 324 11.80 18.77 -2.67
CA MET A 324 11.01 18.20 -1.58
C MET A 324 10.34 16.90 -1.98
N VAL A 325 9.76 16.82 -3.19
CA VAL A 325 9.13 15.59 -3.67
C VAL A 325 10.15 14.48 -3.88
N GLY A 326 11.32 14.81 -4.44
CA GLY A 326 12.44 13.86 -4.56
C GLY A 326 12.89 13.31 -3.21
N ALA A 327 13.09 14.18 -2.22
CA ALA A 327 13.44 13.80 -0.86
C ALA A 327 12.36 12.92 -0.20
N LEU A 328 11.09 13.26 -0.41
CA LEU A 328 9.94 12.47 0.05
C LEU A 328 9.94 11.08 -0.56
N MET A 329 10.11 10.96 -1.88
CA MET A 329 10.11 9.66 -2.56
C MET A 329 11.26 8.76 -2.10
N VAL A 330 12.47 9.31 -1.98
CA VAL A 330 13.65 8.57 -1.50
C VAL A 330 13.45 8.13 -0.05
N ALA A 331 13.00 9.04 0.82
CA ALA A 331 12.75 8.72 2.22
C ALA A 331 11.60 7.71 2.39
N ALA A 332 10.54 7.82 1.59
CA ALA A 332 9.42 6.87 1.55
C ALA A 332 9.88 5.45 1.22
N GLN A 333 10.69 5.31 0.17
CA GLN A 333 11.19 4.01 -0.25
C GLN A 333 12.14 3.42 0.80
N LEU A 334 13.05 4.24 1.33
CA LEU A 334 13.98 3.81 2.37
C LEU A 334 13.24 3.42 3.67
N ALA A 335 12.19 4.19 4.02
CA ALA A 335 11.37 3.92 5.19
C ALA A 335 10.69 2.56 5.10
N THR A 336 9.98 2.29 4.00
CA THR A 336 9.18 1.08 3.83
C THR A 336 10.03 -0.17 3.63
N THR A 337 11.15 -0.08 2.89
CA THR A 337 12.00 -1.23 2.57
C THR A 337 13.03 -1.57 3.64
N TRP A 338 13.52 -0.57 4.39
CA TRP A 338 14.68 -0.75 5.26
C TRP A 338 14.44 -0.31 6.70
N LEU A 339 13.97 0.92 6.94
CA LEU A 339 13.87 1.45 8.30
C LEU A 339 12.74 0.79 9.08
N VAL A 340 11.55 0.64 8.51
CA VAL A 340 10.39 0.06 9.21
C VAL A 340 10.65 -1.41 9.56
N PRO A 341 11.15 -2.28 8.66
CA PRO A 341 11.53 -3.64 9.03
C PRO A 341 12.56 -3.72 10.16
N LYS A 342 13.52 -2.78 10.23
CA LYS A 342 14.59 -2.77 11.25
C LYS A 342 14.20 -2.10 12.57
N LEU A 343 13.66 -0.89 12.51
CA LEU A 343 13.40 0.00 13.66
C LEU A 343 11.92 0.00 14.10
N GLY A 344 11.01 -0.42 13.22
CA GLY A 344 9.57 -0.38 13.46
C GLY A 344 8.96 1.03 13.31
N PRO A 345 7.62 1.13 13.21
CA PRO A 345 6.92 2.39 12.96
C PRO A 345 7.05 3.37 14.14
N LYS A 346 7.20 2.85 15.37
CA LYS A 346 7.34 3.65 16.60
C LYS A 346 8.56 4.58 16.60
N ILE A 347 9.60 4.26 15.83
CA ILE A 347 10.78 5.11 15.70
C ILE A 347 10.68 5.95 14.42
N VAL A 348 10.36 5.30 13.30
CA VAL A 348 10.42 5.93 11.98
C VAL A 348 9.43 7.09 11.85
N VAL A 349 8.17 6.90 12.26
CA VAL A 349 7.14 7.93 12.11
C VAL A 349 7.42 9.14 13.01
N PRO A 350 7.69 8.99 14.33
CA PRO A 350 8.13 10.10 15.16
C PRO A 350 9.36 10.86 14.65
N VAL A 351 10.38 10.16 14.15
CA VAL A 351 11.55 10.83 13.55
C VAL A 351 11.13 11.67 12.34
N GLY A 352 10.25 11.15 11.48
CA GLY A 352 9.69 11.91 10.37
C GLY A 352 8.94 13.18 10.81
N MET A 353 8.12 13.07 11.87
CA MET A 353 7.43 14.22 12.46
C MET A 353 8.41 15.26 13.00
N LEU A 354 9.45 14.83 13.71
CA LEU A 354 10.46 15.73 14.28
C LEU A 354 11.23 16.49 13.19
N LEU A 355 11.60 15.81 12.09
CA LEU A 355 12.20 16.47 10.94
C LEU A 355 11.25 17.49 10.32
N SER A 356 9.95 17.16 10.24
CA SER A 356 8.92 18.07 9.73
C SER A 356 8.76 19.32 10.61
N VAL A 357 8.82 19.17 11.95
CA VAL A 357 8.89 20.30 12.89
C VAL A 357 10.10 21.17 12.58
N GLY A 358 11.28 20.57 12.46
CA GLY A 358 12.52 21.30 12.16
C GLY A 358 12.44 22.08 10.86
N GLY A 359 11.86 21.49 9.81
CA GLY A 359 11.66 22.15 8.51
C GLY A 359 10.70 23.34 8.59
N MET A 360 9.57 23.18 9.29
CA MET A 360 8.62 24.26 9.52
C MET A 360 9.23 25.41 10.35
N VAL A 361 9.90 25.09 11.46
CA VAL A 361 10.56 26.10 12.30
C VAL A 361 11.64 26.84 11.52
N TRP A 362 12.35 26.19 10.61
CA TRP A 362 13.34 26.87 9.79
C TRP A 362 12.68 27.85 8.80
N LEU A 363 11.54 27.49 8.19
CA LEU A 363 10.80 28.40 7.29
C LEU A 363 10.28 29.67 7.98
N THR A 364 10.13 29.68 9.31
CA THR A 364 9.76 30.90 10.06
C THR A 364 10.79 32.02 9.92
N ARG A 365 12.03 31.70 9.51
CA ARG A 365 13.12 32.67 9.37
C ARG A 365 13.21 33.31 7.98
N LEU A 366 12.22 33.09 7.12
CA LEU A 366 12.18 33.70 5.80
C LEU A 366 11.94 35.20 5.90
N GLY A 367 12.83 35.99 5.30
CA GLY A 367 12.74 37.43 5.20
C GLY A 367 12.70 37.91 3.75
N LEU A 368 12.74 39.23 3.56
CA LEU A 368 12.75 39.86 2.23
C LEU A 368 14.05 39.55 1.46
N ASP A 369 15.17 39.41 2.16
CA ASP A 369 16.50 39.20 1.56
C ASP A 369 16.89 37.71 1.46
N SER A 370 15.99 36.79 1.79
CA SER A 370 16.31 35.37 1.78
C SER A 370 16.39 34.81 0.36
N SER A 371 17.40 33.98 0.11
CA SER A 371 17.58 33.28 -1.15
C SER A 371 17.05 31.85 -1.10
N TYR A 372 16.60 31.35 -2.26
CA TYR A 372 16.09 29.98 -2.37
C TYR A 372 17.10 28.92 -1.90
N ALA A 373 18.34 28.98 -2.38
CA ALA A 373 19.35 27.97 -2.09
C ALA A 373 19.73 27.88 -0.60
N ALA A 374 19.78 29.01 0.11
CA ALA A 374 20.19 29.04 1.51
C ALA A 374 19.03 28.90 2.50
N HIS A 375 17.84 29.39 2.16
CA HIS A 375 16.74 29.55 3.13
C HIS A 375 15.50 28.72 2.80
N VAL A 376 15.30 28.29 1.54
CA VAL A 376 14.11 27.54 1.11
C VAL A 376 14.45 26.08 0.83
N LEU A 377 15.54 25.82 0.09
CA LEU A 377 15.93 24.46 -0.31
C LEU A 377 16.24 23.54 0.89
N PRO A 378 17.03 23.94 1.91
CA PRO A 378 17.29 23.08 3.06
C PRO A 378 16.03 22.67 3.85
N PRO A 379 15.12 23.58 4.25
CA PRO A 379 13.89 23.16 4.90
C PRO A 379 12.97 22.35 4.00
N LEU A 380 12.92 22.62 2.69
CA LEU A 380 12.15 21.80 1.74
C LEU A 380 12.64 20.35 1.70
N LEU A 381 13.95 20.12 1.66
CA LEU A 381 14.52 18.77 1.71
C LEU A 381 14.19 18.10 3.05
N LEU A 382 14.32 18.83 4.15
CA LEU A 382 14.04 18.33 5.49
C LEU A 382 12.56 17.93 5.66
N LEU A 383 11.64 18.76 5.16
CA LEU A 383 10.20 18.46 5.09
C LEU A 383 9.92 17.26 4.19
N GLY A 384 10.56 17.18 3.03
CA GLY A 384 10.44 16.04 2.12
C GLY A 384 10.79 14.73 2.82
N VAL A 385 11.97 14.67 3.47
CA VAL A 385 12.37 13.50 4.26
C VAL A 385 11.38 13.22 5.38
N GLY A 386 10.98 14.24 6.16
CA GLY A 386 10.05 14.08 7.27
C GLY A 386 8.70 13.50 6.87
N LEU A 387 8.11 14.01 5.79
CA LEU A 387 6.86 13.51 5.21
C LEU A 387 7.03 12.12 4.60
N GLY A 388 8.16 11.84 3.95
CA GLY A 388 8.47 10.53 3.36
C GLY A 388 8.62 9.42 4.39
N LEU A 389 9.19 9.72 5.58
CA LEU A 389 9.24 8.77 6.70
C LEU A 389 7.87 8.54 7.37
N THR A 390 6.94 9.47 7.19
CA THR A 390 5.67 9.51 7.92
C THR A 390 4.51 8.94 7.11
N MET A 391 4.19 9.55 5.96
CA MET A 391 2.92 9.32 5.25
C MET A 391 2.78 7.90 4.68
N PRO A 392 3.76 7.35 3.93
CA PRO A 392 3.67 5.99 3.39
C PRO A 392 3.61 4.92 4.49
N VAL A 393 4.36 5.14 5.58
CA VAL A 393 4.37 4.23 6.73
C VAL A 393 3.03 4.26 7.44
N ALA A 394 2.49 5.45 7.72
CA ALA A 394 1.17 5.59 8.32
C ALA A 394 0.08 4.97 7.43
N MET A 395 0.10 5.21 6.12
CA MET A 395 -0.87 4.60 5.19
C MET A 395 -0.83 3.06 5.22
N SER A 396 0.37 2.48 5.25
CA SER A 396 0.55 1.03 5.37
C SER A 396 -0.02 0.49 6.68
N TYR A 397 0.36 1.07 7.82
CA TYR A 397 -0.11 0.63 9.14
C TYR A 397 -1.58 0.90 9.39
N ALA A 398 -2.18 1.90 8.73
CA ALA A 398 -3.60 2.18 8.81
C ALA A 398 -4.48 1.05 8.21
N THR A 399 -3.91 0.24 7.31
CA THR A 399 -4.62 -0.85 6.61
C THR A 399 -4.09 -2.25 6.96
N LEU A 400 -2.99 -2.32 7.70
CA LEU A 400 -2.37 -3.57 8.13
C LEU A 400 -3.26 -4.34 9.13
N GLY A 401 -3.32 -5.66 8.97
CA GLY A 401 -4.03 -6.55 9.91
C GLY A 401 -5.55 -6.36 9.96
N VAL A 402 -6.16 -5.72 8.96
CA VAL A 402 -7.62 -5.55 8.87
C VAL A 402 -8.22 -6.79 8.19
N GLU A 403 -9.26 -7.38 8.78
CA GLU A 403 -10.01 -8.49 8.18
C GLU A 403 -10.54 -8.12 6.79
N ALA A 404 -10.65 -9.11 5.89
CA ALA A 404 -11.06 -8.86 4.49
C ALA A 404 -12.38 -8.08 4.36
N GLN A 405 -13.32 -8.30 5.27
CA GLN A 405 -14.62 -7.61 5.34
C GLN A 405 -14.51 -6.12 5.74
N ASP A 406 -13.49 -5.74 6.49
CA ASP A 406 -13.31 -4.38 7.01
C ASP A 406 -12.26 -3.57 6.21
N GLN A 407 -11.62 -4.18 5.21
CA GLN A 407 -10.60 -3.52 4.37
C GLN A 407 -11.09 -2.24 3.71
N GLY A 408 -12.34 -2.24 3.22
CA GLY A 408 -12.97 -1.04 2.63
C GLY A 408 -13.14 0.10 3.65
N VAL A 409 -13.48 -0.23 4.91
CA VAL A 409 -13.62 0.75 5.99
C VAL A 409 -12.26 1.35 6.34
N ALA A 410 -11.22 0.53 6.50
CA ALA A 410 -9.89 1.04 6.84
C ALA A 410 -9.33 1.97 5.75
N SER A 411 -9.50 1.60 4.48
CA SER A 411 -9.15 2.45 3.34
C SER A 411 -9.97 3.75 3.28
N ALA A 412 -11.27 3.69 3.60
CA ALA A 412 -12.11 4.88 3.69
C ALA A 412 -11.69 5.80 4.84
N ALA A 413 -11.31 5.23 5.99
CA ALA A 413 -10.79 5.99 7.13
C ALA A 413 -9.49 6.72 6.78
N VAL A 414 -8.58 6.08 6.05
CA VAL A 414 -7.34 6.70 5.54
C VAL A 414 -7.64 7.93 4.69
N ASN A 415 -8.52 7.80 3.69
CA ASN A 415 -8.90 8.92 2.82
C ASN A 415 -9.63 10.02 3.58
N THR A 416 -10.56 9.65 4.46
CA THR A 416 -11.29 10.61 5.31
C THR A 416 -10.31 11.42 6.12
N THR A 417 -9.37 10.76 6.75
CA THR A 417 -8.40 11.40 7.61
C THR A 417 -7.49 12.36 6.84
N GLN A 418 -7.01 11.96 5.65
CA GLN A 418 -6.18 12.81 4.80
C GLN A 418 -6.96 14.04 4.28
N GLN A 419 -8.18 13.85 3.78
CA GLN A 419 -8.97 14.93 3.18
C GLN A 419 -9.55 15.87 4.23
N VAL A 420 -10.05 15.34 5.35
CA VAL A 420 -10.52 16.16 6.48
C VAL A 420 -9.36 16.93 7.08
N GLY A 421 -8.21 16.30 7.31
CA GLY A 421 -7.01 16.97 7.81
C GLY A 421 -6.55 18.09 6.88
N GLY A 422 -6.52 17.82 5.56
CA GLY A 422 -6.21 18.85 4.56
C GLY A 422 -7.20 20.01 4.61
N SER A 423 -8.50 19.73 4.67
CA SER A 423 -9.57 20.76 4.71
C SER A 423 -9.48 21.63 5.98
N ILE A 424 -9.31 21.01 7.14
CA ILE A 424 -9.12 21.72 8.41
C ILE A 424 -7.85 22.57 8.36
N GLY A 425 -6.74 22.01 7.86
CA GLY A 425 -5.50 22.76 7.67
C GLY A 425 -5.65 23.95 6.75
N THR A 426 -6.42 23.79 5.66
CA THR A 426 -6.69 24.89 4.71
C THR A 426 -7.39 26.06 5.38
N ALA A 427 -8.50 25.80 6.07
CA ALA A 427 -9.28 26.84 6.70
C ALA A 427 -8.51 27.46 7.88
N LEU A 428 -8.05 26.63 8.81
CA LEU A 428 -7.46 27.09 10.07
C LEU A 428 -6.16 27.88 9.87
N LEU A 429 -5.19 27.31 9.13
CA LEU A 429 -3.88 27.97 8.96
C LEU A 429 -4.02 29.27 8.14
N ASN A 430 -4.95 29.30 7.18
CA ASN A 430 -5.23 30.49 6.40
C ASN A 430 -5.85 31.59 7.27
N THR A 431 -6.87 31.28 8.07
CA THR A 431 -7.47 32.24 9.01
C THR A 431 -6.45 32.82 9.98
N LEU A 432 -5.57 31.97 10.53
CA LEU A 432 -4.53 32.41 11.46
C LEU A 432 -3.52 33.34 10.78
N ALA A 433 -3.12 33.02 9.54
CA ALA A 433 -2.22 33.87 8.75
C ALA A 433 -2.89 35.21 8.39
N ALA A 434 -4.14 35.20 7.93
CA ALA A 434 -4.89 36.39 7.55
C ALA A 434 -5.11 37.34 8.75
N SER A 435 -5.44 36.76 9.92
CA SER A 435 -5.56 37.52 11.18
C SER A 435 -4.21 38.16 11.53
N ALA A 436 -3.12 37.40 11.47
CA ALA A 436 -1.78 37.90 11.75
C ALA A 436 -1.34 39.00 10.78
N ALA A 437 -1.63 38.88 9.48
CA ALA A 437 -1.36 39.92 8.49
C ALA A 437 -2.11 41.22 8.82
N THR A 438 -3.39 41.08 9.18
CA THR A 438 -4.29 42.20 9.47
C THR A 438 -3.86 42.93 10.73
N ASP A 439 -3.57 42.20 11.80
CA ASP A 439 -3.14 42.78 13.08
C ASP A 439 -1.76 43.43 12.94
N TYR A 440 -0.83 42.80 12.23
CA TYR A 440 0.47 43.41 11.92
C TYR A 440 0.30 44.74 11.16
N ALA A 441 -0.55 44.76 10.13
CA ALA A 441 -0.79 45.96 9.34
C ALA A 441 -1.44 47.09 10.14
N LYS A 442 -2.34 46.77 11.08
CA LYS A 442 -2.94 47.76 12.00
C LYS A 442 -1.88 48.39 12.91
N ASP A 443 -0.98 47.59 13.45
CA ASP A 443 0.04 48.05 14.39
C ASP A 443 1.20 48.81 13.71
N HIS A 444 1.37 48.64 12.40
CA HIS A 444 2.51 49.18 11.64
C HIS A 444 2.10 50.04 10.43
N MET A 445 0.95 50.71 10.47
CA MET A 445 0.42 51.50 9.34
C MET A 445 1.40 52.55 8.77
N SER A 446 2.36 53.02 9.56
CA SER A 446 3.36 54.00 9.13
C SER A 446 4.57 53.41 8.39
N ASP A 447 4.72 52.07 8.33
CA ASP A 447 5.82 51.41 7.63
C ASP A 447 5.58 51.40 6.10
N PRO A 448 6.47 51.98 5.28
CA PRO A 448 6.38 51.90 3.82
C PRO A 448 6.33 50.46 3.26
N LEU A 449 6.89 49.50 3.98
CA LEU A 449 6.92 48.08 3.63
C LEU A 449 5.84 47.26 4.35
N VAL A 450 4.86 47.90 5.01
CA VAL A 450 3.85 47.22 5.83
C VAL A 450 3.17 46.06 5.13
N LYS A 451 2.86 46.18 3.83
CA LYS A 451 2.22 45.10 3.06
C LYS A 451 3.11 43.87 2.90
N ALA A 452 4.40 44.08 2.64
CA ALA A 452 5.37 43.00 2.46
C ALA A 452 5.70 42.34 3.80
N ASN A 453 5.89 43.14 4.85
CA ASN A 453 6.18 42.66 6.19
C ASN A 453 4.97 41.95 6.84
N ALA A 454 3.75 42.45 6.64
CA ALA A 454 2.52 41.79 7.06
C ALA A 454 2.36 40.42 6.37
N ALA A 455 2.68 40.32 5.07
CA ALA A 455 2.66 39.05 4.35
C ALA A 455 3.69 38.07 4.93
N LEU A 456 4.93 38.51 5.17
CA LEU A 456 5.94 37.65 5.80
C LEU A 456 5.54 37.18 7.20
N HIS A 457 5.00 38.09 8.02
CA HIS A 457 4.51 37.73 9.36
C HIS A 457 3.36 36.72 9.29
N SER A 458 2.47 36.83 8.31
CA SER A 458 1.41 35.85 8.08
C SER A 458 1.96 34.45 7.77
N TYR A 459 3.02 34.37 6.96
CA TYR A 459 3.68 33.11 6.63
C TYR A 459 4.39 32.53 7.85
N GLU A 460 5.09 33.38 8.62
CA GLU A 460 5.76 33.02 9.85
C GLU A 460 4.78 32.38 10.86
N VAL A 461 3.65 33.03 11.11
CA VAL A 461 2.61 32.54 12.01
C VAL A 461 2.06 31.20 11.53
N ALA A 462 1.78 31.07 10.23
CA ALA A 462 1.34 29.79 9.68
C ALA A 462 2.37 28.67 9.85
N TYR A 463 3.66 28.95 9.63
CA TYR A 463 4.72 27.96 9.81
C TYR A 463 4.88 27.55 11.28
N TRP A 464 4.73 28.46 12.24
CA TRP A 464 4.72 28.14 13.66
C TRP A 464 3.56 27.22 14.04
N TRP A 465 2.35 27.50 13.57
CA TRP A 465 1.20 26.64 13.83
C TRP A 465 1.35 25.26 13.18
N SER A 466 1.81 25.22 11.93
CA SER A 466 2.17 23.97 11.25
C SER A 466 3.23 23.16 12.03
N ALA A 467 4.28 23.81 12.55
CA ALA A 467 5.27 23.18 13.41
C ALA A 467 4.62 22.62 14.69
N GLY A 468 3.70 23.37 15.30
CA GLY A 468 2.91 22.93 16.46
C GLY A 468 2.09 21.68 16.16
N PHE A 469 1.44 21.60 15.00
CA PHE A 469 0.72 20.39 14.57
C PHE A 469 1.64 19.20 14.38
N PHE A 470 2.80 19.36 13.73
CA PHE A 470 3.78 18.28 13.61
C PHE A 470 4.34 17.84 14.97
N ALA A 471 4.56 18.78 15.89
CA ALA A 471 5.01 18.47 17.25
C ALA A 471 3.93 17.73 18.05
N PHE A 472 2.66 18.09 17.88
CA PHE A 472 1.55 17.35 18.46
C PHE A 472 1.42 15.94 17.86
N ALA A 473 1.54 15.82 16.54
CA ALA A 473 1.56 14.52 15.85
C ALA A 473 2.73 13.64 16.32
N LEU A 474 3.91 14.23 16.55
CA LEU A 474 5.06 13.57 17.16
C LEU A 474 4.69 12.96 18.51
N ILE A 475 4.10 13.74 19.41
CA ILE A 475 3.71 13.25 20.75
C ILE A 475 2.68 12.12 20.62
N VAL A 476 1.63 12.32 19.82
CA VAL A 476 0.57 11.33 19.63
C VAL A 476 1.12 10.02 19.06
N THR A 477 2.01 10.09 18.07
CA THR A 477 2.59 8.89 17.42
C THR A 477 3.55 8.16 18.34
N VAL A 478 4.34 8.85 19.16
CA VAL A 478 5.20 8.25 20.20
C VAL A 478 4.37 7.47 21.23
N LEU A 479 3.21 8.02 21.61
CA LEU A 479 2.32 7.43 22.62
C LEU A 479 1.49 6.26 22.08
N LEU A 480 1.08 6.30 20.81
CA LEU A 480 0.16 5.30 20.23
C LEU A 480 0.88 4.10 19.62
N PHE A 481 1.97 4.31 18.87
CA PHE A 481 2.68 3.19 18.23
C PHE A 481 3.31 2.24 19.26
N ARG A 482 3.12 0.95 19.04
CA ARG A 482 3.71 -0.12 19.85
C ARG A 482 5.17 -0.34 19.46
N GLY A 483 6.01 -0.59 20.47
CA GLY A 483 7.39 -1.00 20.24
C GLY A 483 7.43 -2.46 19.76
N LYS A 484 8.48 -2.86 19.03
CA LYS A 484 8.70 -4.27 18.69
C LYS A 484 8.66 -5.11 19.98
N LYS A 485 7.63 -5.95 20.14
CA LYS A 485 7.75 -7.10 21.04
C LYS A 485 8.78 -8.02 20.42
N LYS A 486 9.90 -8.28 21.13
CA LYS A 486 10.68 -9.50 20.88
C LYS A 486 9.67 -10.65 20.98
N ALA A 487 9.40 -11.33 19.88
CA ALA A 487 8.72 -12.60 19.95
C ALA A 487 9.63 -13.53 20.76
N ASN A 488 9.28 -13.79 22.03
CA ASN A 488 9.84 -14.90 22.76
C ASN A 488 9.35 -16.16 22.04
N ALA A 489 10.24 -16.78 21.27
CA ALA A 489 10.00 -18.08 20.68
C ALA A 489 10.05 -19.15 21.80
N PRO A 490 9.18 -20.17 21.76
CA PRO A 490 9.29 -21.35 22.60
C PRO A 490 10.48 -22.21 22.13
N ALA A 491 11.65 -21.96 22.69
CA ALA A 491 12.90 -22.67 22.37
C ALA A 491 13.11 -23.93 23.23
N GLU A 492 12.17 -24.31 24.09
CA GLU A 492 12.41 -25.36 25.10
C GLU A 492 11.79 -26.73 24.75
N VAL A 493 11.19 -26.88 23.56
CA VAL A 493 10.61 -28.17 23.10
C VAL A 493 11.37 -28.75 21.89
N ALA A 494 12.23 -27.96 21.24
CA ALA A 494 12.98 -28.39 20.06
C ALA A 494 14.28 -29.15 20.40
N GLU A 495 14.91 -28.87 21.55
CA GLU A 495 16.18 -29.50 21.95
C GLU A 495 16.04 -31.00 22.31
N GLU A 496 14.86 -31.47 22.72
CA GLU A 496 14.63 -32.91 22.97
C GLU A 496 14.37 -33.71 21.69
N THR A 497 13.97 -33.06 20.58
CA THR A 497 13.63 -33.76 19.34
C THR A 497 14.84 -33.90 18.40
N GLU A 498 15.78 -32.96 18.40
CA GLU A 498 17.00 -33.04 17.57
C GLU A 498 18.00 -34.10 18.06
N ALA A 499 18.03 -34.41 19.37
CA ALA A 499 18.90 -35.44 19.92
C ALA A 499 18.50 -36.87 19.52
N GLN A 500 17.26 -37.09 19.04
CA GLN A 500 16.73 -38.41 18.73
C GLN A 500 16.76 -38.75 17.23
N VAL A 501 16.95 -37.75 16.36
CA VAL A 501 16.95 -37.92 14.89
C VAL A 501 18.37 -38.01 14.31
N ALA A 502 19.38 -37.51 15.01
CA ALA A 502 20.78 -37.56 14.59
C ALA A 502 21.45 -38.96 14.68
N ALA A 503 20.73 -39.99 15.16
CA ALA A 503 21.27 -41.34 15.38
C ALA A 503 21.08 -42.32 14.20
N THR A 504 20.45 -41.90 13.10
CA THR A 504 20.18 -42.79 11.96
C THR A 504 20.27 -42.09 10.61
N ALA A 505 21.44 -42.14 9.95
CA ALA A 505 21.60 -42.50 8.53
C ALA A 505 22.98 -42.08 7.97
N ASP A 506 23.74 -43.09 7.55
CA ASP A 506 24.99 -43.04 6.80
C ASP A 506 24.82 -42.57 5.33
N ALA A 507 25.89 -42.00 4.77
CA ALA A 507 26.06 -41.65 3.34
C ALA A 507 26.42 -42.87 2.46
N PRO A 508 26.41 -42.78 1.10
CA PRO A 508 27.65 -42.38 0.40
C PRO A 508 27.52 -41.60 -0.94
N THR A 509 28.68 -41.08 -1.37
CA THR A 509 29.10 -40.25 -2.54
C THR A 509 29.11 -40.91 -3.94
N MET A 510 29.09 -40.12 -5.03
CA MET A 510 29.88 -40.33 -6.27
C MET A 510 29.93 -39.09 -7.21
N ALA A 511 30.97 -39.04 -8.05
CA ALA A 511 31.50 -37.92 -8.83
C ALA A 511 31.39 -38.11 -10.38
N ASP A 512 31.79 -37.05 -11.10
CA ASP A 512 32.14 -36.88 -12.54
C ASP A 512 31.04 -36.75 -13.62
N ALA A 513 30.99 -35.59 -14.29
CA ALA A 513 31.33 -35.39 -15.72
C ALA A 513 30.85 -34.02 -16.27
N ALA A 514 31.70 -33.35 -17.04
CA ALA A 514 31.47 -32.04 -17.66
C ALA A 514 31.08 -32.14 -19.15
N ALA A 515 30.29 -31.19 -19.69
CA ALA A 515 30.38 -30.69 -21.08
C ALA A 515 29.44 -29.48 -21.39
N MET A 516 30.08 -28.40 -21.86
CA MET A 516 29.71 -27.32 -22.80
C MET A 516 28.25 -27.06 -23.26
N ALA A 517 27.82 -25.78 -23.19
CA ALA A 517 27.08 -25.08 -24.25
C ALA A 517 27.08 -23.54 -24.05
N GLU A 518 27.30 -22.79 -25.14
CA GLU A 518 27.36 -21.32 -25.25
C GLU A 518 26.01 -20.59 -25.04
N VAL A 519 26.07 -19.32 -24.60
CA VAL A 519 24.92 -18.38 -24.54
C VAL A 519 25.31 -17.04 -25.17
N PRO A 520 24.50 -16.44 -26.06
CA PRO A 520 24.74 -15.12 -26.65
C PRO A 520 24.21 -13.97 -25.77
N ALA A 521 24.87 -12.81 -25.89
CA ALA A 521 24.63 -11.60 -25.13
C ALA A 521 23.59 -10.66 -25.78
N THR A 522 22.86 -9.89 -24.95
CA THR A 522 22.40 -8.53 -25.27
C THR A 522 22.10 -7.77 -23.98
N VAL A 523 22.49 -6.49 -23.98
CA VAL A 523 22.85 -5.63 -22.83
C VAL A 523 21.76 -4.58 -22.57
N GLU A 524 21.59 -4.11 -21.32
CA GLU A 524 21.63 -2.66 -20.94
C GLU A 524 21.18 -2.41 -19.49
N ALA A 525 22.05 -1.80 -18.68
CA ALA A 525 21.66 -0.93 -17.57
C ALA A 525 22.82 0.03 -17.23
N ALA A 526 22.46 1.29 -17.00
CA ALA A 526 23.35 2.41 -16.67
C ALA A 526 23.44 2.63 -15.14
N ALA A 527 24.63 2.98 -14.62
CA ALA A 527 24.78 3.82 -13.43
C ALA A 527 26.23 4.34 -13.23
N THR A 528 26.31 5.53 -12.63
CA THR A 528 27.42 6.46 -12.38
C THR A 528 28.33 6.10 -11.15
N PRO A 529 29.56 6.67 -11.03
CA PRO A 529 30.70 6.10 -10.29
C PRO A 529 31.03 6.75 -8.92
N VAL A 530 31.88 6.08 -8.12
CA VAL A 530 32.65 6.65 -6.97
C VAL A 530 34.07 6.02 -6.92
N LEU A 531 35.08 6.82 -6.54
CA LEU A 531 36.55 6.59 -6.63
C LEU A 531 37.23 6.11 -5.31
N VAL A 532 38.41 5.45 -5.45
CA VAL A 532 39.71 5.54 -4.68
C VAL A 532 40.42 4.15 -4.77
N GLY A 533 41.73 3.94 -5.03
CA GLY A 533 42.90 4.78 -5.35
C GLY A 533 44.19 3.93 -5.56
N ALA A 534 45.22 4.62 -6.09
CA ALA A 534 46.68 4.33 -6.20
C ALA A 534 47.24 3.44 -7.35
N PRO A 535 48.39 3.83 -7.97
CA PRO A 535 48.79 3.39 -9.32
C PRO A 535 50.08 2.55 -9.35
N ASP A 536 50.06 1.41 -10.03
CA ASP A 536 51.28 0.79 -10.55
C ASP A 536 51.42 1.18 -12.03
N ALA A 537 52.41 2.04 -12.31
CA ALA A 537 52.84 2.36 -13.67
C ALA A 537 53.66 1.19 -14.22
N GLY A 538 53.05 0.38 -15.09
CA GLY A 538 53.75 -0.61 -15.91
C GLY A 538 54.40 0.05 -17.13
N PRO A 539 55.50 -0.51 -17.68
CA PRO A 539 56.23 0.06 -18.80
C PRO A 539 55.57 -0.31 -20.13
N SER A 540 54.38 0.20 -20.39
CA SER A 540 53.80 0.37 -21.72
C SER A 540 52.65 1.36 -21.58
N GLY A 541 52.28 2.11 -22.62
CA GLY A 541 51.13 3.04 -22.55
C GLY A 541 49.76 2.37 -22.31
N ALA A 542 49.74 1.11 -21.86
CA ALA A 542 48.55 0.36 -21.52
C ALA A 542 48.16 0.58 -20.04
N ALA A 543 46.90 0.94 -19.82
CA ALA A 543 46.28 0.94 -18.50
C ALA A 543 45.88 -0.49 -18.11
N VAL A 544 46.07 -0.84 -16.83
CA VAL A 544 45.60 -2.13 -16.29
C VAL A 544 44.40 -1.90 -15.38
N ILE A 545 43.31 -2.61 -15.63
CA ILE A 545 42.17 -2.71 -14.71
C ILE A 545 42.37 -3.94 -13.84
N ARG A 546 42.38 -3.80 -12.52
CA ARG A 546 42.53 -4.92 -11.56
C ARG A 546 41.41 -4.92 -10.54
N GLY A 547 41.09 -6.06 -9.93
CA GLY A 547 40.13 -6.12 -8.83
C GLY A 547 39.81 -7.52 -8.36
N GLN A 548 38.79 -7.63 -7.50
CA GLN A 548 38.29 -8.87 -6.93
C GLN A 548 36.83 -9.11 -7.35
N ILE A 549 36.48 -10.36 -7.61
CA ILE A 549 35.11 -10.78 -7.93
C ILE A 549 34.55 -11.56 -6.76
N ARG A 550 33.46 -11.06 -6.19
CA ARG A 550 32.80 -11.63 -5.01
C ARG A 550 31.31 -11.87 -5.26
N ASP A 551 30.71 -12.75 -4.46
CA ASP A 551 29.26 -12.90 -4.42
C ASP A 551 28.61 -11.90 -3.44
N GLY A 552 27.28 -11.92 -3.36
CA GLY A 552 26.52 -11.08 -2.42
C GLY A 552 26.79 -11.37 -0.93
N ALA A 553 27.43 -12.50 -0.60
CA ALA A 553 27.87 -12.86 0.74
C ALA A 553 29.35 -12.47 1.00
N GLY A 554 30.05 -11.95 -0.01
CA GLY A 554 31.44 -11.52 0.06
C GLY A 554 32.47 -12.62 -0.23
N ALA A 555 32.05 -13.83 -0.61
CA ALA A 555 32.93 -14.94 -0.96
C ALA A 555 33.49 -14.75 -2.38
N PRO A 556 34.75 -15.12 -2.65
CA PRO A 556 35.35 -14.96 -3.97
C PRO A 556 34.69 -15.89 -5.00
N VAL A 557 34.45 -15.40 -6.21
CA VAL A 557 33.89 -16.19 -7.31
C VAL A 557 34.97 -16.49 -8.36
N PRO A 558 35.59 -17.68 -8.31
CA PRO A 558 36.68 -18.05 -9.19
C PRO A 558 36.17 -18.44 -10.58
N ARG A 559 37.08 -18.43 -11.58
CA ARG A 559 36.76 -18.79 -12.97
C ARG A 559 35.67 -17.92 -13.60
N THR A 560 35.51 -16.70 -13.11
CA THR A 560 34.60 -15.71 -13.70
C THR A 560 35.25 -15.13 -14.94
N ALA A 561 34.57 -15.18 -16.08
CA ALA A 561 35.05 -14.53 -17.30
C ALA A 561 34.88 -13.01 -17.16
N VAL A 562 35.97 -12.27 -17.28
CA VAL A 562 36.02 -10.81 -17.24
C VAL A 562 36.28 -10.30 -18.64
N THR A 563 35.36 -9.54 -19.22
CA THR A 563 35.45 -9.05 -20.60
C THR A 563 35.41 -7.54 -20.61
N LEU A 564 36.34 -6.91 -21.32
CA LEU A 564 36.43 -5.46 -21.49
C LEU A 564 36.05 -5.10 -22.93
N LEU A 565 35.13 -4.16 -23.11
CA LEU A 565 34.61 -3.70 -24.39
C LEU A 565 34.82 -2.18 -24.55
N ASP A 566 34.92 -1.70 -25.78
CA ASP A 566 34.83 -0.27 -26.09
C ASP A 566 33.38 0.22 -26.15
N SER A 567 33.20 1.53 -26.31
CA SER A 567 31.87 2.17 -26.41
C SER A 567 31.03 1.72 -27.61
N SER A 568 31.63 1.06 -28.61
CA SER A 568 30.92 0.46 -29.75
C SER A 568 30.52 -1.00 -29.52
N GLY A 569 30.87 -1.56 -28.35
CA GLY A 569 30.62 -2.96 -27.99
C GLY A 569 31.68 -3.94 -28.51
N ARG A 570 32.78 -3.45 -29.12
CA ARG A 570 33.87 -4.32 -29.57
C ARG A 570 34.73 -4.73 -28.38
N GLN A 571 35.02 -6.02 -28.29
CA GLN A 571 35.87 -6.57 -27.22
C GLN A 571 37.32 -6.12 -27.39
N LEU A 572 37.85 -5.47 -26.35
CA LEU A 572 39.23 -5.01 -26.26
C LEU A 572 40.14 -6.02 -25.60
N ALA A 573 39.68 -6.63 -24.50
CA ALA A 573 40.45 -7.59 -23.73
C ALA A 573 39.55 -8.54 -22.93
N ARG A 574 40.10 -9.67 -22.50
CA ARG A 574 39.40 -10.66 -21.69
C ARG A 574 40.37 -11.36 -20.74
N ALA A 575 39.92 -11.60 -19.51
CA ALA A 575 40.63 -12.38 -18.50
C ALA A 575 39.66 -13.31 -17.78
N THR A 576 40.19 -14.12 -16.88
CA THR A 576 39.41 -15.00 -16.01
C THR A 576 39.88 -14.79 -14.58
N SER A 577 38.96 -14.73 -13.62
CA SER A 577 39.33 -14.57 -12.21
C SER A 577 40.04 -15.80 -11.65
N GLY A 578 41.03 -15.57 -10.78
CA GLY A 578 41.75 -16.58 -10.02
C GLY A 578 40.90 -17.24 -8.94
N ALA A 579 41.49 -18.23 -8.25
CA ALA A 579 40.82 -18.98 -7.17
C ALA A 579 40.37 -18.09 -5.99
N ASP A 580 41.07 -16.97 -5.79
CA ASP A 580 40.80 -15.97 -4.77
C ASP A 580 39.85 -14.85 -5.24
N GLY A 581 39.34 -14.93 -6.48
CA GLY A 581 38.48 -13.92 -7.09
C GLY A 581 39.25 -12.80 -7.81
N SER A 582 40.58 -12.78 -7.76
CA SER A 582 41.39 -11.72 -8.36
C SER A 582 41.33 -11.72 -9.89
N TYR A 583 41.30 -10.55 -10.52
CA TYR A 583 41.39 -10.43 -11.98
C TYR A 583 42.23 -9.21 -12.38
N ALA A 584 42.80 -9.26 -13.59
CA ALA A 584 43.50 -8.15 -14.22
C ALA A 584 43.27 -8.16 -15.74
N VAL A 585 42.97 -7.01 -16.32
CA VAL A 585 42.74 -6.83 -17.77
C VAL A 585 43.51 -5.59 -18.25
N GLU A 586 44.30 -5.73 -19.31
CA GLU A 586 45.11 -4.64 -19.86
C GLU A 586 44.43 -4.03 -21.10
N THR A 587 44.55 -2.71 -21.28
CA THR A 587 44.08 -2.01 -22.47
C THR A 587 44.91 -0.77 -22.78
N VAL A 588 45.14 -0.51 -24.05
CA VAL A 588 45.78 0.74 -24.55
C VAL A 588 44.75 1.81 -24.90
N GLU A 589 43.46 1.46 -24.91
CA GLU A 589 42.40 2.40 -25.24
C GLU A 589 42.03 3.28 -24.05
N HIS A 590 41.65 4.51 -24.36
CA HIS A 590 41.28 5.53 -23.38
C HIS A 590 39.82 5.97 -23.63
N GLY A 591 39.15 6.46 -22.60
CA GLY A 591 37.74 6.84 -22.64
C GLY A 591 36.83 5.83 -21.94
N SER A 592 35.56 5.82 -22.32
CA SER A 592 34.52 4.99 -21.69
C SER A 592 34.56 3.55 -22.21
N LEU A 593 34.86 2.61 -21.31
CA LEU A 593 34.96 1.18 -21.57
C LEU A 593 33.96 0.40 -20.70
N VAL A 594 33.51 -0.76 -21.15
CA VAL A 594 32.55 -1.62 -20.43
C VAL A 594 33.26 -2.87 -19.93
N LEU A 595 33.24 -3.10 -18.63
CA LEU A 595 33.77 -4.28 -17.96
C LEU A 595 32.61 -5.22 -17.58
N ILE A 596 32.69 -6.48 -17.96
CA ILE A 596 31.65 -7.50 -17.71
C ILE A 596 32.26 -8.67 -16.96
N GLY A 597 31.72 -9.01 -15.78
CA GLY A 597 32.01 -10.24 -15.06
C GLY A 597 30.89 -11.25 -15.21
N SER A 598 31.19 -12.45 -15.71
CA SER A 598 30.21 -13.51 -15.96
C SER A 598 30.70 -14.88 -15.48
N ALA A 599 29.93 -15.54 -14.62
CA ALA A 599 30.22 -16.88 -14.11
C ALA A 599 28.98 -17.78 -14.17
N SER A 600 29.17 -19.09 -14.33
CA SER A 600 28.07 -20.06 -14.34
C SER A 600 27.34 -20.07 -12.99
N GLY A 601 26.01 -20.04 -13.02
CA GLY A 601 25.18 -19.97 -11.80
C GLY A 601 25.13 -18.58 -11.16
N TYR A 602 25.68 -17.53 -11.80
CA TYR A 602 25.62 -16.14 -11.35
C TYR A 602 25.06 -15.24 -12.45
N GLN A 603 24.40 -14.16 -12.08
CA GLN A 603 23.99 -13.11 -12.98
C GLN A 603 25.23 -12.34 -13.47
N PRO A 604 25.36 -12.07 -14.77
CA PRO A 604 26.47 -11.28 -15.28
C PRO A 604 26.35 -9.83 -14.78
N GLN A 605 27.45 -9.29 -14.26
CA GLN A 605 27.52 -7.88 -13.86
C GLN A 605 28.25 -7.08 -14.92
N VAL A 606 27.69 -5.93 -15.28
CA VAL A 606 28.23 -4.99 -16.27
C VAL A 606 28.52 -3.66 -15.58
N VAL A 607 29.72 -3.12 -15.76
CA VAL A 607 30.14 -1.83 -15.22
C VAL A 607 30.84 -1.01 -16.30
N THR A 608 30.51 0.27 -16.42
CA THR A 608 31.23 1.20 -17.30
C THR A 608 32.34 1.92 -16.53
N LEU A 609 33.57 1.86 -17.05
CA LEU A 609 34.75 2.52 -16.50
C LEU A 609 35.22 3.62 -17.46
N THR A 610 35.83 4.68 -16.92
CA THR A 610 36.49 5.72 -17.74
C THR A 610 37.99 5.66 -17.49
N LEU A 611 38.78 5.35 -18.52
CA LEU A 611 40.23 5.25 -18.43
C LEU A 611 40.91 6.46 -19.08
N ASN A 612 41.79 7.12 -18.34
CA ASN A 612 42.59 8.25 -18.82
C ASN A 612 44.09 7.86 -18.95
N GLY A 613 44.35 6.60 -19.32
CA GLY A 613 45.71 6.04 -19.44
C GLY A 613 46.38 5.59 -18.14
N ALA A 614 45.73 5.78 -16.98
CA ALA A 614 46.18 5.24 -15.70
C ALA A 614 45.48 3.90 -15.39
N SER A 615 46.21 2.99 -14.74
CA SER A 615 45.65 1.74 -14.18
C SER A 615 44.56 2.05 -13.14
N VAL A 616 43.51 1.23 -13.11
CA VAL A 616 42.32 1.41 -12.25
C VAL A 616 42.04 0.14 -11.46
N SER A 617 41.66 0.28 -10.18
CA SER A 617 41.16 -0.82 -9.36
C SER A 617 39.63 -0.81 -9.30
N HIS A 618 38.97 -1.93 -9.54
CA HIS A 618 37.51 -2.06 -9.48
C HIS A 618 37.06 -3.48 -9.12
N ASP A 619 36.33 -3.64 -8.01
CA ASP A 619 35.78 -4.94 -7.60
C ASP A 619 34.40 -5.18 -8.24
N LEU A 620 34.11 -6.45 -8.56
CA LEU A 620 32.82 -6.90 -9.07
C LEU A 620 32.09 -7.73 -8.00
N VAL A 621 30.79 -7.48 -7.84
CA VAL A 621 29.89 -8.28 -7.02
C VAL A 621 28.83 -8.91 -7.91
N ILE A 622 28.90 -10.22 -8.11
CA ILE A 622 27.95 -10.99 -8.94
C ILE A 622 26.99 -11.80 -8.05
N LEU A 623 25.70 -11.79 -8.36
CA LEU A 623 24.67 -12.46 -7.56
C LEU A 623 24.35 -13.84 -8.15
N PRO A 624 24.01 -14.87 -7.35
CA PRO A 624 23.57 -16.14 -7.88
C PRO A 624 22.36 -15.99 -8.83
N SER A 625 22.35 -16.76 -9.91
CA SER A 625 21.21 -16.84 -10.82
C SER A 625 20.03 -17.50 -10.10
N PRO A 626 18.84 -16.89 -10.09
CA PRO A 626 17.69 -17.50 -9.46
C PRO A 626 17.25 -18.77 -10.20
N GLY A 627 16.92 -19.80 -9.42
CA GLY A 627 16.31 -21.04 -9.87
C GLY A 627 14.81 -20.94 -10.13
N GLY A 628 14.27 -21.97 -10.77
CA GLY A 628 12.84 -22.14 -11.01
C GLY A 628 12.35 -23.49 -10.53
N LEU A 629 11.10 -23.57 -10.11
CA LEU A 629 10.42 -24.81 -9.75
C LEU A 629 9.12 -24.93 -10.55
N VAL A 630 8.93 -26.06 -11.23
CA VAL A 630 7.72 -26.36 -12.00
C VAL A 630 7.16 -27.72 -11.61
N GLY A 631 5.87 -27.94 -11.85
CA GLY A 631 5.25 -29.20 -11.48
C GLY A 631 3.77 -29.25 -11.79
N THR A 632 3.12 -30.34 -11.41
CA THR A 632 1.68 -30.52 -11.48
C THR A 632 1.14 -31.03 -10.15
N VAL A 633 -0.07 -30.61 -9.77
CA VAL A 633 -0.81 -31.12 -8.62
C VAL A 633 -2.01 -31.91 -9.11
N ARG A 634 -2.13 -33.16 -8.66
CA ARG A 634 -3.20 -34.07 -9.08
C ARG A 634 -3.89 -34.74 -7.89
N GLY A 635 -5.18 -35.04 -8.04
CA GLY A 635 -5.99 -35.80 -7.10
C GLY A 635 -5.83 -37.32 -7.29
N GLY A 636 -6.55 -38.10 -6.48
CA GLY A 636 -6.43 -39.56 -6.42
C GLY A 636 -6.60 -40.30 -7.76
N THR A 637 -7.58 -39.91 -8.59
CA THR A 637 -7.83 -40.48 -9.93
C THR A 637 -6.91 -39.90 -11.02
N ALA A 638 -5.80 -39.25 -10.63
CA ALA A 638 -4.90 -38.47 -11.49
C ALA A 638 -5.56 -37.24 -12.15
N GLU A 639 -6.72 -36.83 -11.66
CA GLU A 639 -7.38 -35.58 -12.03
C GLU A 639 -6.49 -34.38 -11.72
N ALA A 640 -6.36 -33.43 -12.65
CA ALA A 640 -5.68 -32.18 -12.41
C ALA A 640 -6.45 -31.35 -11.38
N LEU A 641 -5.76 -30.81 -10.37
CA LEU A 641 -6.40 -29.97 -9.36
C LEU A 641 -6.13 -28.50 -9.65
N PRO A 642 -7.03 -27.79 -10.36
CA PRO A 642 -6.92 -26.35 -10.55
C PRO A 642 -7.23 -25.62 -9.23
N GLY A 643 -6.56 -24.49 -8.99
CA GLY A 643 -6.81 -23.73 -7.77
C GLY A 643 -6.13 -24.29 -6.51
N ALA A 644 -5.30 -25.34 -6.63
CA ALA A 644 -4.50 -25.85 -5.52
C ALA A 644 -3.40 -24.86 -5.16
N LEU A 645 -3.30 -24.51 -3.89
CA LEU A 645 -2.28 -23.61 -3.36
C LEU A 645 -0.99 -24.39 -3.12
N VAL A 646 0.09 -24.02 -3.80
CA VAL A 646 1.45 -24.53 -3.60
C VAL A 646 2.27 -23.45 -2.92
N VAL A 647 2.84 -23.75 -1.76
CA VAL A 647 3.68 -22.85 -0.97
C VAL A 647 5.06 -23.47 -0.83
N ALA A 648 6.08 -22.80 -1.36
CA ALA A 648 7.47 -23.16 -1.11
C ALA A 648 7.96 -22.45 0.15
N THR A 649 8.30 -23.22 1.18
CA THR A 649 8.87 -22.72 2.43
C THR A 649 10.33 -23.13 2.54
N PHE A 650 11.19 -22.24 3.02
CA PHE A 650 12.56 -22.61 3.42
C PHE A 650 12.51 -23.65 4.55
N GLN A 651 13.58 -24.44 4.75
CA GLN A 651 13.67 -25.37 5.88
C GLN A 651 13.46 -24.69 7.26
N ARG A 652 13.72 -23.39 7.37
CA ARG A 652 13.53 -22.59 8.59
C ARG A 652 12.06 -22.20 8.84
N GLY A 653 11.13 -22.56 7.94
CA GLY A 653 9.68 -22.29 8.04
C GLY A 653 9.19 -21.00 7.38
N ASP A 654 10.10 -20.15 6.89
CA ASP A 654 9.75 -18.92 6.17
C ASP A 654 9.19 -19.23 4.78
N VAL A 655 8.12 -18.54 4.38
CA VAL A 655 7.54 -18.68 3.03
C VAL A 655 8.41 -17.95 2.01
N ALA A 656 9.00 -18.72 1.09
CA ALA A 656 9.81 -18.19 -0.01
C ALA A 656 8.94 -17.71 -1.16
N ALA A 657 7.95 -18.51 -1.53
CA ALA A 657 7.02 -18.20 -2.61
C ALA A 657 5.73 -19.01 -2.46
N SER A 658 4.66 -18.51 -3.08
CA SER A 658 3.41 -19.24 -3.20
C SER A 658 2.78 -18.98 -4.56
N VAL A 659 2.19 -20.03 -5.14
CA VAL A 659 1.53 -20.04 -6.43
C VAL A 659 0.28 -20.92 -6.35
N THR A 660 -0.67 -20.67 -7.24
CA THR A 660 -1.85 -21.52 -7.41
C THR A 660 -1.77 -22.26 -8.74
N THR A 661 -2.20 -23.52 -8.77
CA THR A 661 -2.17 -24.33 -9.99
C THR A 661 -3.16 -23.84 -11.06
N GLY A 662 -2.76 -23.97 -12.32
CA GLY A 662 -3.58 -23.70 -13.50
C GLY A 662 -4.61 -24.79 -13.80
N MET A 663 -5.35 -24.65 -14.91
CA MET A 663 -6.42 -25.58 -15.30
C MET A 663 -5.95 -27.01 -15.57
N ASP A 664 -4.69 -27.19 -15.92
CA ASP A 664 -4.02 -28.47 -16.12
C ASP A 664 -3.40 -29.03 -14.83
N GLY A 665 -3.61 -28.36 -13.69
CA GLY A 665 -2.98 -28.68 -12.42
C GLY A 665 -1.53 -28.22 -12.35
N GLY A 666 -1.00 -27.56 -13.39
CA GLY A 666 0.39 -27.12 -13.46
C GLY A 666 0.68 -25.92 -12.54
N TYR A 667 1.86 -25.89 -11.94
CA TYR A 667 2.37 -24.74 -11.20
C TYR A 667 3.79 -24.38 -11.65
N ARG A 668 4.15 -23.10 -11.48
CA ARG A 668 5.48 -22.57 -11.75
C ARG A 668 5.84 -21.48 -10.75
N ILE A 669 6.92 -21.70 -10.02
CA ILE A 669 7.57 -20.74 -9.14
C ILE A 669 8.89 -20.34 -9.79
N VAL A 670 9.13 -19.05 -9.93
CA VAL A 670 10.38 -18.48 -10.46
C VAL A 670 11.05 -17.64 -9.38
N ASP A 671 12.29 -17.26 -9.61
CA ASP A 671 13.06 -16.39 -8.72
C ASP A 671 13.38 -17.02 -7.34
N LEU A 672 13.47 -18.35 -7.27
CA LEU A 672 13.86 -19.04 -6.04
C LEU A 672 15.38 -19.08 -5.92
N VAL A 673 15.90 -18.77 -4.74
CA VAL A 673 17.33 -18.97 -4.46
C VAL A 673 17.59 -20.48 -4.49
N PRO A 674 18.63 -20.98 -5.20
CA PRO A 674 18.98 -22.40 -5.16
C PRO A 674 19.18 -22.87 -3.70
N GLY A 675 18.56 -24.00 -3.34
CA GLY A 675 18.55 -24.51 -1.97
C GLY A 675 17.37 -25.42 -1.67
N ASP A 676 17.27 -25.89 -0.43
CA ASP A 676 16.23 -26.83 0.01
C ASP A 676 14.95 -26.12 0.46
N TYR A 677 13.83 -26.60 -0.04
CA TYR A 677 12.49 -26.12 0.25
C TYR A 677 11.56 -27.27 0.64
N THR A 678 10.47 -26.94 1.31
CA THR A 678 9.29 -27.81 1.46
C THR A 678 8.13 -27.20 0.70
N LEU A 679 7.48 -27.99 -0.15
CA LEU A 679 6.28 -27.62 -0.87
C LEU A 679 5.06 -28.06 -0.08
N SER A 680 4.43 -27.12 0.61
CA SER A 680 3.12 -27.34 1.21
C SER A 680 2.04 -27.09 0.17
N VAL A 681 1.23 -28.11 -0.12
CA VAL A 681 0.17 -28.06 -1.12
C VAL A 681 -1.17 -28.35 -0.49
N SER A 682 -2.17 -27.51 -0.78
CA SER A 682 -3.54 -27.70 -0.31
C SER A 682 -4.54 -27.44 -1.44
N ALA A 683 -5.61 -28.23 -1.48
CA ALA A 683 -6.71 -28.05 -2.40
C ALA A 683 -8.04 -28.37 -1.69
N PRO A 684 -9.15 -27.68 -2.03
CA PRO A 684 -10.46 -27.99 -1.46
C PRO A 684 -10.85 -29.45 -1.65
N GLY A 685 -11.40 -30.07 -0.60
CA GLY A 685 -11.80 -31.49 -0.63
C GLY A 685 -10.64 -32.48 -0.67
N HIS A 686 -9.40 -32.03 -0.47
CA HIS A 686 -8.20 -32.87 -0.48
C HIS A 686 -7.34 -32.63 0.76
N ARG A 687 -6.67 -33.68 1.24
CA ARG A 687 -5.73 -33.60 2.34
C ARG A 687 -4.48 -32.81 1.90
N PRO A 688 -4.02 -31.81 2.68
CA PRO A 688 -2.77 -31.12 2.39
C PRO A 688 -1.57 -32.07 2.40
N ALA A 689 -0.59 -31.81 1.52
CA ALA A 689 0.67 -32.55 1.46
C ALA A 689 1.86 -31.61 1.66
N ALA A 690 2.96 -32.11 2.21
CA ALA A 690 4.24 -31.39 2.32
C ALA A 690 5.33 -32.24 1.67
N VAL A 691 5.98 -31.72 0.62
CA VAL A 691 6.98 -32.47 -0.17
C VAL A 691 8.31 -31.70 -0.16
N PRO A 692 9.41 -32.28 0.34
CA PRO A 692 10.72 -31.64 0.27
C PRO A 692 11.22 -31.57 -1.19
N VAL A 693 11.87 -30.48 -1.56
CA VAL A 693 12.46 -30.27 -2.90
C VAL A 693 13.73 -29.43 -2.82
N THR A 694 14.76 -29.80 -3.57
CA THR A 694 15.99 -29.02 -3.71
C THR A 694 15.95 -28.27 -5.03
N VAL A 695 15.90 -26.94 -4.98
CA VAL A 695 15.89 -26.07 -6.16
C VAL A 695 17.31 -25.78 -6.60
N SER A 696 17.63 -26.03 -7.86
CA SER A 696 18.91 -25.66 -8.48
C SER A 696 18.81 -24.31 -9.21
N ALA A 697 19.91 -23.82 -9.78
CA ALA A 697 19.88 -22.65 -10.66
C ALA A 697 19.17 -22.92 -12.01
N GLU A 698 18.80 -24.18 -12.29
CA GLU A 698 17.98 -24.59 -13.43
C GLU A 698 16.52 -24.81 -13.00
N ILE A 699 15.65 -25.11 -13.97
CA ILE A 699 14.25 -25.43 -13.68
C ILE A 699 14.17 -26.81 -13.03
N THR A 700 13.85 -26.83 -11.75
CA THR A 700 13.59 -28.03 -10.95
C THR A 700 12.14 -28.48 -11.16
N ARG A 701 11.89 -29.78 -11.37
CA ARG A 701 10.53 -30.33 -11.53
C ARG A 701 10.09 -31.14 -10.31
N SER A 702 8.88 -30.91 -9.80
CA SER A 702 8.29 -31.69 -8.71
C SER A 702 6.79 -31.88 -8.95
N ASP A 703 6.32 -33.11 -9.12
CA ASP A 703 4.90 -33.42 -9.33
C ASP A 703 4.29 -33.96 -8.03
N ILE A 704 3.12 -33.45 -7.63
CA ILE A 704 2.53 -33.65 -6.30
C ILE A 704 1.15 -34.31 -6.44
N ARG A 705 0.87 -35.31 -5.60
CA ARG A 705 -0.46 -35.94 -5.53
C ARG A 705 -1.11 -35.68 -4.19
N LEU A 706 -2.37 -35.25 -4.21
CA LEU A 706 -3.20 -35.09 -3.03
C LEU A 706 -4.25 -36.20 -2.96
N SER A 707 -4.50 -36.68 -1.75
CA SER A 707 -5.58 -37.63 -1.47
C SER A 707 -6.89 -36.90 -1.17
N VAL A 708 -8.03 -37.50 -1.51
CA VAL A 708 -9.35 -36.94 -1.17
C VAL A 708 -9.51 -36.91 0.35
N ALA A 709 -10.03 -35.81 0.88
CA ALA A 709 -10.37 -35.65 2.29
C ALA A 709 -11.80 -36.19 2.55
N ALA A 710 -11.93 -37.18 3.43
CA ALA A 710 -13.23 -37.63 3.89
C ALA A 710 -13.84 -36.65 4.90
N THR A 711 -15.17 -36.59 4.95
CA THR A 711 -15.92 -35.80 5.93
C THR A 711 -16.90 -36.72 6.65
N LEU A 712 -16.86 -36.68 7.98
CA LEU A 712 -17.82 -37.38 8.83
C LEU A 712 -18.78 -36.35 9.41
N ARG A 713 -20.09 -36.55 9.23
CA ARG A 713 -21.13 -35.72 9.86
C ARG A 713 -22.13 -36.58 10.61
N GLY A 714 -22.87 -35.98 11.52
CA GLY A 714 -23.88 -36.72 12.29
C GLY A 714 -24.69 -35.83 13.19
N THR A 715 -25.71 -36.40 13.82
CA THR A 715 -26.44 -35.78 14.93
C THR A 715 -26.35 -36.63 16.18
N VAL A 716 -26.32 -35.99 17.35
CA VAL A 716 -26.45 -36.66 18.65
C VAL A 716 -27.84 -36.38 19.19
N GLN A 717 -28.58 -37.45 19.51
CA GLN A 717 -29.97 -37.38 19.97
C GLN A 717 -30.19 -38.27 21.20
N THR A 718 -31.24 -38.03 21.98
CA THR A 718 -31.72 -38.97 23.02
C THR A 718 -32.48 -40.15 22.39
N GLN A 719 -32.73 -41.21 23.16
CA GLN A 719 -33.60 -42.32 22.73
C GLN A 719 -35.01 -41.87 22.30
N ASP A 720 -35.53 -40.79 22.90
CA ASP A 720 -36.83 -40.20 22.56
C ASP A 720 -36.79 -39.29 21.31
N GLY A 721 -35.65 -39.23 20.59
CA GLY A 721 -35.48 -38.46 19.36
C GLY A 721 -35.24 -36.96 19.57
N ARG A 722 -34.91 -36.52 20.79
CA ARG A 722 -34.57 -35.12 21.06
C ARG A 722 -33.09 -34.87 20.75
N ALA A 723 -32.79 -33.89 19.89
CA ALA A 723 -31.42 -33.45 19.65
C ALA A 723 -30.73 -32.95 20.93
N LEU A 724 -29.46 -33.32 21.11
CA LEU A 724 -28.65 -32.94 22.27
C LEU A 724 -27.65 -31.86 21.87
N ASP A 725 -27.81 -30.68 22.45
CA ASP A 725 -26.86 -29.58 22.37
C ASP A 725 -25.67 -29.79 23.33
N ASP A 726 -24.50 -29.32 22.92
CA ASP A 726 -23.24 -29.39 23.70
C ASP A 726 -22.80 -30.81 24.12
N ALA A 727 -23.28 -31.84 23.43
CA ALA A 727 -22.74 -33.19 23.57
C ALA A 727 -21.33 -33.24 22.99
N ARG A 728 -20.38 -33.79 23.74
CA ARG A 728 -18.98 -33.88 23.32
C ARG A 728 -18.79 -35.13 22.45
N VAL A 729 -18.46 -34.93 21.18
CA VAL A 729 -18.13 -35.97 20.21
C VAL A 729 -16.61 -36.00 20.00
N THR A 730 -15.99 -37.15 20.25
CA THR A 730 -14.56 -37.40 20.06
C THR A 730 -14.36 -38.42 18.95
N LEU A 731 -13.49 -38.13 18.01
CA LEU A 731 -13.10 -39.03 16.94
C LEU A 731 -11.73 -39.64 17.23
N ILE A 732 -11.62 -40.96 17.12
CA ILE A 732 -10.41 -41.73 17.38
C ILE A 732 -10.07 -42.55 16.13
N ASP A 733 -8.80 -42.57 15.74
CA ASP A 733 -8.31 -43.38 14.61
C ASP A 733 -8.16 -44.87 15.00
N ALA A 734 -7.84 -45.73 14.02
CA ALA A 734 -7.62 -47.16 14.25
C ALA A 734 -6.42 -47.47 15.16
N ALA A 735 -5.48 -46.53 15.34
CA ALA A 735 -4.34 -46.65 16.23
C ALA A 735 -4.65 -46.23 17.68
N GLY A 736 -5.85 -45.69 17.94
CA GLY A 736 -6.29 -45.24 19.25
C GLY A 736 -5.97 -43.76 19.55
N ASN A 737 -5.47 -43.00 18.57
CA ASN A 737 -5.19 -41.57 18.76
C ASN A 737 -6.44 -40.73 18.56
N VAL A 738 -6.58 -39.68 19.37
CA VAL A 738 -7.67 -38.71 19.20
C VAL A 738 -7.37 -37.82 17.99
N VAL A 739 -8.20 -37.95 16.95
CA VAL A 739 -8.14 -37.17 15.71
C VAL A 739 -8.75 -35.79 15.91
N GLY A 740 -9.77 -35.69 16.78
CA GLY A 740 -10.35 -34.42 17.18
C GLY A 740 -11.55 -34.56 18.11
N THR A 741 -11.93 -33.45 18.73
CA THR A 741 -13.13 -33.34 19.59
C THR A 741 -13.97 -32.15 19.16
N ARG A 742 -15.30 -32.30 19.19
CA ARG A 742 -16.29 -31.27 18.85
C ARG A 742 -17.45 -31.32 19.84
N SER A 743 -18.06 -30.17 20.12
CA SER A 743 -19.38 -30.10 20.77
C SER A 743 -20.46 -30.03 19.68
N THR A 744 -21.62 -30.63 19.92
CA THR A 744 -22.78 -30.53 19.01
C THR A 744 -23.43 -29.15 19.02
N SER A 745 -24.01 -28.78 17.88
CA SER A 745 -24.81 -27.55 17.72
C SER A 745 -26.19 -27.69 18.36
N ILE A 746 -27.01 -26.62 18.34
CA ILE A 746 -28.36 -26.59 18.95
C ILE A 746 -29.34 -27.62 18.36
N ASP A 747 -29.09 -28.06 17.12
CA ASP A 747 -29.82 -29.11 16.41
C ASP A 747 -29.20 -30.51 16.59
N GLY A 748 -28.22 -30.64 17.49
CA GLY A 748 -27.49 -31.88 17.76
C GLY A 748 -26.42 -32.22 16.73
N SER A 749 -26.17 -31.38 15.74
CA SER A 749 -25.25 -31.70 14.63
C SER A 749 -23.76 -31.57 15.00
N TYR A 750 -22.93 -32.45 14.43
CA TYR A 750 -21.46 -32.39 14.48
C TYR A 750 -20.84 -32.73 13.11
N ALA A 751 -19.60 -32.28 12.90
CA ALA A 751 -18.82 -32.60 11.70
C ALA A 751 -17.30 -32.63 11.95
N PHE A 752 -16.63 -33.57 11.30
CA PHE A 752 -15.17 -33.67 11.16
C PHE A 752 -14.81 -33.65 9.68
N THR A 753 -13.89 -32.78 9.28
CA THR A 753 -13.37 -32.66 7.92
C THR A 753 -11.92 -33.16 7.85
N ASP A 754 -11.39 -33.31 6.63
CA ASP A 754 -9.97 -33.60 6.40
C ASP A 754 -9.49 -34.98 6.90
N LEU A 755 -10.41 -35.96 6.93
CA LEU A 755 -10.15 -37.32 7.41
C LEU A 755 -9.56 -38.24 6.32
N SER A 756 -8.80 -39.25 6.73
CA SER A 756 -8.35 -40.34 5.85
C SER A 756 -9.51 -41.27 5.50
N SER A 757 -9.38 -42.03 4.41
CA SER A 757 -10.24 -43.19 4.17
C SER A 757 -9.78 -44.39 5.01
N GLU A 758 -10.16 -44.40 6.28
CA GLU A 758 -9.83 -45.47 7.23
C GLU A 758 -10.97 -45.69 8.23
N GLN A 759 -10.75 -46.60 9.18
CA GLN A 759 -11.70 -46.85 10.26
C GLN A 759 -11.48 -45.86 11.40
N TYR A 760 -12.57 -45.24 11.85
CA TYR A 760 -12.60 -44.37 13.02
C TYR A 760 -13.59 -44.89 14.05
N THR A 761 -13.37 -44.52 15.31
CA THR A 761 -14.34 -44.69 16.40
C THR A 761 -14.84 -43.31 16.81
N VAL A 762 -16.15 -43.09 16.71
CA VAL A 762 -16.83 -41.88 17.18
C VAL A 762 -17.37 -42.14 18.57
N ILE A 763 -17.02 -41.30 19.54
CA ILE A 763 -17.46 -41.41 20.92
C ILE A 763 -18.26 -40.15 21.27
N ALA A 764 -19.55 -40.27 21.53
CA ALA A 764 -20.35 -39.17 22.08
C ALA A 764 -20.46 -39.29 23.60
N SER A 765 -20.33 -38.16 24.30
CA SER A 765 -20.34 -38.06 25.76
C SER A 765 -21.16 -36.85 26.23
N GLY A 766 -21.91 -37.03 27.33
CA GLY A 766 -22.97 -36.13 27.82
C GLY A 766 -24.07 -36.88 28.59
N TYR A 767 -24.15 -38.19 28.35
CA TYR A 767 -24.87 -39.26 29.04
C TYR A 767 -23.91 -40.48 29.12
N PRO A 768 -24.29 -41.72 29.53
CA PRO A 768 -23.40 -42.88 29.40
C PRO A 768 -22.81 -42.94 27.98
N PRO A 769 -21.47 -42.98 27.83
CA PRO A 769 -20.83 -42.78 26.53
C PRO A 769 -21.15 -43.92 25.57
N VAL A 770 -21.46 -43.56 24.32
CA VAL A 770 -21.71 -44.51 23.23
C VAL A 770 -20.57 -44.36 22.21
N ALA A 771 -19.97 -45.49 21.85
CA ALA A 771 -18.93 -45.58 20.85
C ALA A 771 -19.46 -46.30 19.61
N THR A 772 -19.25 -45.71 18.43
CA THR A 772 -19.67 -46.25 17.15
C THR A 772 -18.50 -46.26 16.19
N GLN A 773 -18.22 -47.40 15.57
CA GLN A 773 -17.19 -47.50 14.54
C GLN A 773 -17.77 -47.07 13.19
N VAL A 774 -17.00 -46.31 12.43
CA VAL A 774 -17.32 -45.89 11.06
C VAL A 774 -16.12 -46.13 10.15
N THR A 775 -16.35 -46.52 8.91
CA THR A 775 -15.28 -46.76 7.92
C THR A 775 -15.46 -45.80 6.77
N LEU A 776 -14.62 -44.77 6.69
CA LEU A 776 -14.74 -43.75 5.65
C LEU A 776 -14.13 -44.22 4.34
N ASN A 777 -14.89 -44.13 3.25
CA ASN A 777 -14.46 -44.53 1.90
C ASN A 777 -14.35 -43.32 0.94
N GLY A 778 -13.82 -42.19 1.41
CA GLY A 778 -13.56 -41.01 0.56
C GLY A 778 -14.81 -40.22 0.14
N THR A 779 -15.96 -40.43 0.78
CA THR A 779 -17.20 -39.67 0.61
C THR A 779 -17.71 -39.14 1.96
N GLN A 780 -18.74 -38.28 1.93
CA GLN A 780 -19.39 -37.77 3.13
C GLN A 780 -20.23 -38.89 3.77
N GLU A 781 -19.86 -39.34 4.96
CA GLU A 781 -20.66 -40.33 5.72
C GLU A 781 -21.40 -39.67 6.88
N GLY A 782 -22.68 -40.04 7.01
CA GLY A 782 -23.56 -39.65 8.10
C GLY A 782 -23.60 -40.72 9.19
N VAL A 783 -23.24 -40.39 10.44
CA VAL A 783 -23.36 -41.28 11.60
C VAL A 783 -24.17 -40.57 12.66
N ASP A 784 -25.41 -40.99 12.89
CA ASP A 784 -26.22 -40.48 13.99
C ASP A 784 -25.97 -41.32 15.26
N ILE A 785 -25.87 -40.66 16.41
CA ILE A 785 -25.59 -41.30 17.70
C ILE A 785 -26.75 -41.05 18.65
N GLN A 786 -27.30 -42.13 19.22
CA GLN A 786 -28.31 -42.06 20.28
C GLN A 786 -27.70 -42.26 21.66
N LEU A 787 -28.04 -41.39 22.60
CA LEU A 787 -27.62 -41.45 24.01
C LEU A 787 -28.83 -41.75 24.92
N GLY A 788 -28.63 -42.61 25.93
CA GLY A 788 -29.67 -42.97 26.91
C GLY A 788 -29.15 -43.80 28.09
N HIS A 789 -29.92 -43.84 29.20
CA HIS A 789 -29.66 -44.74 30.32
C HIS A 789 -30.29 -46.10 30.07
N LYS A 790 -29.65 -47.20 30.49
CA LYS A 790 -30.31 -48.52 30.52
C LYS A 790 -31.49 -48.45 31.50
N GLU A 791 -32.70 -48.80 31.04
CA GLU A 791 -33.80 -49.10 31.95
C GLU A 791 -33.34 -50.23 32.89
N VAL A 792 -33.36 -49.94 34.19
CA VAL A 792 -33.24 -50.96 35.22
C VAL A 792 -34.60 -51.67 35.26
N GLN A 793 -34.66 -52.90 34.76
CA GLN A 793 -35.80 -53.80 34.99
C GLN A 793 -35.90 -54.17 36.47
#